data_AF-A0A6A4SQ33-F1
#
_entry.id   AF-A0A6A4SQ33-F1
#
_cell.length_a   1.000
_cell.length_b   1.000
_cell.length_c   1.000
_cell.angle_alpha   90.00
_cell.angle_beta   90.00
_cell.angle_gamma   90.00
#
_symmetry.space_group_name_H-M   'P 1'
#
loop_
_entity.id
_entity.type
_entity.pdbx_description
1 polymer ?
#
loop_
_entity_poly.entity_id
_entity_poly.type
_entity_poly.pdbx_seq_one_letter_code
_entity_poly.pdbx_strand_id
1 'polypeptide(L)'
;MPKGDERWQHVYYNPLYSCRRHFFIVVIAAGKRGSHKGRMRTYTSPEEIDAQMKAEKERKQQEQEAEGQEGAVQNDVTEEKLPGSGSEDSDDEDSLRKRAGVEGLIEIENPNRVAQKSKKVTQIELDEPKTLSRREREEIEKHKAKERYMKMHLAGKTDQAKADLARLAIIKKQREEAARKKDEEKKVLKSCGRTSCPDFHLCSGGAAASDKDPPAVERSPFCVTKESTSMSSANGHGVSKETWDSHNKMMLEPLVINDSEVFSIIKKEKHRQTYGLELIASENFASRAVLEALGSCMNNKYSEGYPGQRYYGGTEHVDELERLCQKRALEAYGLDSEKWGVNVQPYSGSPANFAVYTAIVEPHGRIMGLDLPDGGHLTHGFMTEKKKISATSMFFESMPYKVNPDTGYIDYDRLQENARLFHPKLIIAGASCYSRNLDYARLRQIANENGAYLMADMAHISGLVAAGVVPSPFEHSDIVTSTTHKTLRGCRSGVIFFRKGLRSVDAKGKETLYNLESLINQAVFPGLQGGPHNHAIAGVAVALKQAMTPEFKAYQMQVLDNCKALSSSLIDFGYKIVTGGSDNHLILLDLRNKGTDGGRAEKVLEACAIACNKNTCPGDKSALRPSGLRFGSPALTSRGMEQDDFKKVAEFIHRGIELTLEVQRSLDPKATLKEFIQALSKEEKFQQRVADIRAEVEAFAGQFPMPGLPEL
;
A
#
# COMPACT_ATOMS: atom_id res chain seq x y z
N MET A 1 43.55 -27.83 12.94
CA MET A 1 43.03 -27.59 11.57
C MET A 1 41.54 -27.92 11.56
N PRO A 2 40.73 -27.40 10.62
CA PRO A 2 41.02 -26.38 9.58
C PRO A 2 40.76 -24.95 10.16
N LYS A 3 40.84 -23.77 9.51
CA LYS A 3 40.66 -23.29 8.10
C LYS A 3 39.21 -23.43 7.59
N GLY A 4 38.61 -22.50 6.84
CA GLY A 4 38.97 -21.13 6.46
C GLY A 4 37.81 -20.51 5.66
N ASP A 5 37.88 -19.20 5.43
CA ASP A 5 37.20 -18.42 4.37
C ASP A 5 35.65 -18.45 4.31
N GLU A 6 34.98 -17.38 4.72
CA GLU A 6 34.68 -16.15 3.94
C GLU A 6 33.51 -16.26 2.96
N ARG A 7 32.54 -15.35 3.10
CA ARG A 7 31.74 -14.84 1.98
C ARG A 7 31.24 -13.42 2.26
N TRP A 8 31.64 -12.49 1.41
CA TRP A 8 31.24 -11.09 1.46
C TRP A 8 29.79 -10.91 0.99
N GLN A 9 29.08 -9.93 1.56
CA GLN A 9 27.97 -9.26 0.89
C GLN A 9 28.08 -7.75 1.11
N HIS A 10 28.01 -7.00 0.00
CA HIS A 10 27.98 -5.54 0.02
C HIS A 10 26.59 -5.03 0.40
N VAL A 11 26.54 -3.93 1.13
CA VAL A 11 25.35 -3.09 1.26
C VAL A 11 25.73 -1.68 0.85
N TYR A 12 25.10 -1.17 -0.21
CA TYR A 12 25.30 0.20 -0.67
C TYR A 12 24.67 1.18 0.33
N TYR A 13 25.34 2.31 0.56
CA TYR A 13 24.85 3.40 1.40
C TYR A 13 24.84 4.69 0.61
N ASN A 14 23.66 5.26 0.39
CA ASN A 14 23.47 6.50 -0.36
C ASN A 14 23.48 7.70 0.64
N PRO A 15 24.28 8.77 0.44
CA PRO A 15 24.41 9.84 1.43
C PRO A 15 23.17 10.75 1.50
N LEU A 16 22.62 10.91 2.71
CA LEU A 16 21.53 11.85 2.98
C LEU A 16 22.01 13.30 2.95
N TYR A 17 21.35 14.13 2.15
CA TYR A 17 21.52 15.58 2.18
C TYR A 17 20.92 16.20 3.45
N SER A 18 21.59 17.22 3.98
CA SER A 18 21.12 17.97 5.15
C SER A 18 20.06 19.00 4.74
N CYS A 19 18.85 18.89 5.28
CA CYS A 19 17.79 19.88 5.09
C CYS A 19 17.40 20.52 6.43
N ARG A 20 17.56 21.85 6.55
CA ARG A 20 17.24 22.61 7.77
C ARG A 20 15.73 22.77 7.93
N ARG A 21 15.12 22.03 8.86
CA ARG A 21 13.73 22.28 9.30
C ARG A 21 13.61 23.65 9.97
N HIS A 22 12.84 24.55 9.38
CA HIS A 22 12.16 25.61 10.12
C HIS A 22 10.85 25.04 10.69
N PHE A 23 10.52 25.38 11.94
CA PHE A 23 9.23 25.05 12.53
C PHE A 23 8.25 26.20 12.26
N PHE A 24 7.12 25.89 11.60
CA PHE A 24 5.92 26.72 11.67
C PHE A 24 4.96 26.11 12.70
N ILE A 25 4.52 26.92 13.66
CA ILE A 25 3.44 26.56 14.58
C ILE A 25 2.17 27.22 14.06
N VAL A 26 1.14 26.41 13.77
CA VAL A 26 -0.19 26.90 13.40
C VAL A 26 -1.11 26.74 14.60
N VAL A 27 -1.53 27.86 15.18
CA VAL A 27 -2.57 27.90 16.21
C VAL A 27 -3.91 28.13 15.52
N ILE A 28 -4.85 27.19 15.67
CA ILE A 28 -6.21 27.32 15.14
C ILE A 28 -7.12 27.86 16.24
N ALA A 29 -7.56 29.12 16.10
CA ALA A 29 -8.63 29.71 16.90
C ALA A 29 -9.93 29.73 16.09
N ALA A 30 -11.06 29.37 16.71
CA ALA A 30 -12.35 29.30 16.04
C ALA A 30 -13.01 30.70 15.94
N GLY A 31 -13.33 31.14 14.72
CA GLY A 31 -14.01 32.41 14.42
C GLY A 31 -15.34 32.21 13.69
N LYS A 32 -16.32 33.09 13.94
CA LYS A 32 -17.66 33.03 13.35
C LYS A 32 -17.67 33.43 11.85
N ARG A 33 -18.67 32.94 11.11
CA ARG A 33 -18.91 33.30 9.70
C ARG A 33 -19.24 34.80 9.56
N GLY A 34 -18.66 35.43 8.54
CA GLY A 34 -19.06 36.73 8.00
C GLY A 34 -18.61 36.82 6.54
N SER A 35 -19.41 37.42 5.66
CA SER A 35 -19.03 37.63 4.25
C SER A 35 -18.35 38.99 4.09
N HIS A 36 -17.45 39.13 3.11
CA HIS A 36 -17.42 40.31 2.23
C HIS A 36 -16.54 40.08 0.98
N LYS A 37 -16.66 41.01 0.01
CA LYS A 37 -16.01 40.95 -1.31
C LYS A 37 -14.51 41.25 -1.20
N GLY A 38 -13.73 40.73 -2.15
CA GLY A 38 -12.27 40.77 -2.12
C GLY A 38 -11.64 42.16 -2.29
N ARG A 39 -10.41 42.31 -1.79
CA ARG A 39 -9.51 43.43 -2.09
C ARG A 39 -8.08 42.91 -2.20
N MET A 40 -7.29 43.52 -3.08
CA MET A 40 -5.91 43.13 -3.38
C MET A 40 -5.02 43.30 -2.13
N ARG A 41 -4.21 42.29 -1.78
CA ARG A 41 -3.27 42.36 -0.65
C ARG A 41 -1.90 42.84 -1.13
N THR A 42 -1.47 43.99 -0.65
CA THR A 42 -0.06 44.34 -0.52
C THR A 42 0.59 43.50 0.59
N TYR A 43 1.91 43.29 0.51
CA TYR A 43 2.67 42.62 1.56
C TYR A 43 3.32 43.67 2.47
N THR A 44 3.07 43.55 3.77
CA THR A 44 3.73 44.30 4.86
C THR A 44 5.12 43.72 5.11
N SER A 45 6.12 44.56 5.39
CA SER A 45 7.50 44.13 5.63
C SER A 45 7.67 43.48 7.01
N PRO A 46 8.71 42.63 7.23
CA PRO A 46 9.04 42.12 8.56
C PRO A 46 9.31 43.22 9.59
N GLU A 47 9.90 44.34 9.15
CA GLU A 47 10.26 45.48 10.00
C GLU A 47 9.02 46.24 10.48
N GLU A 48 8.01 46.36 9.61
CA GLU A 48 6.69 46.91 9.97
C GLU A 48 5.95 46.00 10.97
N ILE A 49 6.11 44.68 10.86
CA ILE A 49 5.52 43.69 11.78
C ILE A 49 6.20 43.75 13.16
N ASP A 50 7.53 43.81 13.21
CA ASP A 50 8.27 43.96 14.47
C ASP A 50 7.98 45.32 15.14
N ALA A 51 7.81 46.40 14.37
CA ALA A 51 7.39 47.70 14.88
C ALA A 51 5.98 47.64 15.51
N GLN A 52 5.01 46.98 14.86
CA GLN A 52 3.67 46.77 15.42
C GLN A 52 3.69 45.90 16.69
N MET A 53 4.45 44.80 16.68
CA MET A 53 4.62 43.94 17.86
C MET A 53 5.29 44.64 19.05
N LYS A 54 6.19 45.59 18.79
CA LYS A 54 6.81 46.43 19.81
C LYS A 54 5.81 47.43 20.40
N ALA A 55 5.05 48.13 19.56
CA ALA A 55 4.01 49.06 20.00
C ALA A 55 2.87 48.36 20.78
N GLU A 56 2.49 47.14 20.40
CA GLU A 56 1.48 46.35 21.13
C GLU A 56 1.97 45.90 22.51
N LYS A 57 3.27 45.58 22.65
CA LYS A 57 3.90 45.32 23.96
C LYS A 57 3.94 46.57 24.82
N GLU A 58 4.35 47.70 24.27
CA GLU A 58 4.44 48.97 25.00
C GLU A 58 3.06 49.42 25.51
N ARG A 59 1.98 49.23 24.72
CA ARG A 59 0.60 49.42 25.20
C ARG A 59 0.20 48.47 26.34
N LYS A 60 0.46 47.17 26.20
CA LYS A 60 0.11 46.18 27.24
C LYS A 60 0.87 46.39 28.54
N GLN A 61 2.07 46.93 28.46
CA GLN A 61 2.86 47.30 29.64
C GLN A 61 2.30 48.57 30.31
N GLN A 62 1.86 49.58 29.56
CA GLN A 62 1.14 50.74 30.09
C GLN A 62 -0.22 50.37 30.72
N GLU A 63 -0.96 49.43 30.11
CA GLU A 63 -2.23 48.91 30.64
C GLU A 63 -2.00 48.17 31.99
N GLN A 64 -0.91 47.42 32.14
CA GLN A 64 -0.53 46.78 33.41
C GLN A 64 0.02 47.75 34.47
N GLU A 65 0.69 48.84 34.07
CA GLU A 65 1.14 49.88 34.99
C GLU A 65 -0.03 50.75 35.51
N ALA A 66 -1.12 50.88 34.74
CA ALA A 66 -2.34 51.55 35.15
C ALA A 66 -3.16 50.75 36.17
N GLU A 67 -3.35 49.43 35.95
CA GLU A 67 -4.04 48.54 36.90
C GLU A 67 -3.29 48.40 38.26
N GLY A 68 -2.05 48.87 38.34
CA GLY A 68 -1.21 48.80 39.55
C GLY A 68 -1.40 49.92 40.59
N GLN A 69 -2.27 50.92 40.37
CA GLN A 69 -2.37 52.10 41.26
C GLN A 69 -3.71 52.35 41.97
N GLU A 70 -4.83 51.76 41.54
CA GLU A 70 -6.14 51.93 42.22
C GLU A 70 -6.35 50.92 43.38
N GLY A 71 -5.35 50.80 44.26
CA GLY A 71 -5.22 49.70 45.23
C GLY A 71 -5.14 50.06 46.72
N ALA A 72 -5.43 51.31 47.13
CA ALA A 72 -5.38 51.70 48.55
C ALA A 72 -6.26 52.90 48.94
N VAL A 73 -6.84 52.82 50.16
CA VAL A 73 -7.48 53.82 51.05
C VAL A 73 -8.92 53.44 51.47
N GLN A 74 -9.32 53.85 52.69
CA GLN A 74 -10.34 53.22 53.55
C GLN A 74 -11.69 53.96 53.60
N ASN A 75 -12.71 53.24 54.11
CA ASN A 75 -13.89 53.62 54.93
C ASN A 75 -14.30 55.12 55.02
N ASP A 76 -15.61 55.51 55.01
CA ASP A 76 -16.50 55.37 56.18
C ASP A 76 -18.01 55.73 55.94
N VAL A 77 -18.92 55.09 56.73
CA VAL A 77 -20.12 55.63 57.46
C VAL A 77 -21.42 56.18 56.77
N THR A 78 -22.59 55.86 57.40
CA THR A 78 -24.01 56.38 57.25
C THR A 78 -24.77 56.12 55.93
N GLU A 79 -25.95 55.48 55.88
CA GLU A 79 -27.33 55.72 56.41
C GLU A 79 -28.27 56.51 55.46
N GLU A 80 -29.37 55.88 54.99
CA GLU A 80 -30.79 56.34 55.14
C GLU A 80 -31.83 55.51 54.32
N LYS A 81 -32.86 55.02 55.02
CA LYS A 81 -34.31 54.79 54.74
C LYS A 81 -34.93 54.32 53.38
N LEU A 82 -36.02 53.56 53.57
CA LEU A 82 -37.12 53.06 52.69
C LEU A 82 -37.97 54.18 52.02
N PRO A 83 -38.97 53.91 51.11
CA PRO A 83 -39.65 52.64 50.72
C PRO A 83 -39.68 52.37 49.18
N GLY A 84 -40.40 51.40 48.58
CA GLY A 84 -41.21 50.26 49.09
C GLY A 84 -42.68 50.23 48.58
N SER A 85 -43.11 49.13 47.90
CA SER A 85 -44.49 48.83 47.45
C SER A 85 -44.67 47.32 47.12
N GLY A 86 -45.90 46.80 46.93
CA GLY A 86 -46.15 45.38 46.60
C GLY A 86 -47.62 44.96 46.37
N SER A 87 -47.82 43.66 46.12
CA SER A 87 -49.07 42.85 46.04
C SER A 87 -48.64 41.35 46.07
N GLU A 88 -49.30 40.36 46.70
CA GLU A 88 -50.68 39.83 46.56
C GLU A 88 -50.90 39.28 45.12
N ASP A 89 -51.27 38.03 44.83
CA ASP A 89 -51.99 36.90 45.50
C ASP A 89 -51.31 35.51 45.21
N SER A 90 -51.63 34.31 45.74
CA SER A 90 -52.48 33.75 46.84
C SER A 90 -52.06 32.27 47.17
N ASP A 91 -52.80 31.54 48.02
CA ASP A 91 -52.51 30.17 48.55
C ASP A 91 -53.08 28.97 47.74
N ASP A 92 -52.64 27.72 48.05
CA ASP A 92 -53.54 26.57 48.39
C ASP A 92 -52.80 25.34 49.03
N GLU A 93 -53.54 24.38 49.61
CA GLU A 93 -53.06 23.45 50.67
C GLU A 93 -52.58 22.00 50.32
N ASP A 94 -51.98 21.40 51.37
CA ASP A 94 -51.52 20.02 51.65
C ASP A 94 -52.46 18.83 51.26
N SER A 95 -51.89 17.62 51.16
CA SER A 95 -52.39 16.43 51.91
C SER A 95 -51.60 15.13 51.65
N LEU A 96 -51.28 14.42 52.73
CA LEU A 96 -50.59 13.11 52.73
C LEU A 96 -51.53 11.93 52.45
N ARG A 97 -51.10 10.96 51.62
CA ARG A 97 -51.68 9.59 51.60
C ARG A 97 -50.63 8.49 51.43
N LYS A 98 -50.51 7.60 52.43
CA LYS A 98 -49.81 6.31 52.34
C LYS A 98 -50.81 5.17 52.04
N ARG A 99 -50.36 4.17 51.27
CA ARG A 99 -50.89 2.78 51.26
C ARG A 99 -49.71 1.81 51.15
N ALA A 100 -49.91 0.53 51.48
CA ALA A 100 -48.87 -0.48 51.62
C ALA A 100 -49.27 -1.84 51.02
N GLY A 101 -48.27 -2.72 50.83
CA GLY A 101 -48.37 -4.00 50.10
C GLY A 101 -47.87 -3.86 48.65
N VAL A 102 -47.18 -4.84 48.05
CA VAL A 102 -46.88 -6.24 48.46
C VAL A 102 -45.38 -6.54 48.24
N GLU A 103 -44.90 -7.65 48.79
CA GLU A 103 -43.50 -8.04 48.95
C GLU A 103 -42.78 -8.50 47.66
N GLY A 104 -41.44 -8.45 47.69
CA GLY A 104 -40.65 -9.63 47.29
C GLY A 104 -39.98 -9.67 45.91
N LEU A 105 -38.99 -8.79 45.66
CA LEU A 105 -37.91 -9.08 44.69
C LEU A 105 -36.63 -8.30 45.04
N ILE A 106 -35.47 -8.89 44.72
CA ILE A 106 -34.15 -8.38 45.13
C ILE A 106 -33.69 -7.31 44.13
N GLU A 107 -33.59 -6.05 44.57
CA GLU A 107 -32.93 -4.99 43.80
C GLU A 107 -31.40 -5.17 43.83
N ILE A 108 -30.85 -5.64 42.71
CA ILE A 108 -29.41 -5.57 42.46
C ILE A 108 -29.10 -4.17 41.91
N GLU A 109 -28.67 -3.25 42.79
CA GLU A 109 -28.19 -1.94 42.36
C GLU A 109 -27.02 -2.09 41.38
N ASN A 110 -27.09 -1.39 40.24
CA ASN A 110 -26.00 -1.32 39.28
C ASN A 110 -24.88 -0.40 39.82
N PRO A 111 -23.69 -0.93 40.17
CA PRO A 111 -22.63 -0.15 40.81
C PRO A 111 -22.01 0.93 39.92
N ASN A 112 -22.37 0.99 38.63
CA ASN A 112 -21.91 2.00 37.67
C ASN A 112 -22.96 3.11 37.42
N ARG A 113 -24.05 3.21 38.20
CA ARG A 113 -25.08 4.25 38.04
C ARG A 113 -24.60 5.63 38.53
N VAL A 114 -23.86 6.36 37.68
CA VAL A 114 -23.40 7.72 37.99
C VAL A 114 -24.56 8.71 38.05
N ALA A 115 -24.90 9.20 39.25
CA ALA A 115 -25.86 10.28 39.43
C ALA A 115 -25.21 11.65 39.17
N GLN A 116 -25.73 12.41 38.20
CA GLN A 116 -25.29 13.79 37.95
C GLN A 116 -25.75 14.72 39.08
N LYS A 117 -24.84 15.11 39.97
CA LYS A 117 -25.04 16.19 40.94
C LYS A 117 -24.47 17.50 40.40
N SER A 118 -25.33 18.37 39.88
CA SER A 118 -24.98 19.76 39.55
C SER A 118 -24.82 20.59 40.84
N LYS A 119 -23.58 20.96 41.18
CA LYS A 119 -23.33 22.02 42.18
C LYS A 119 -23.37 23.40 41.50
N LYS A 120 -23.94 24.40 42.17
CA LYS A 120 -23.79 25.82 41.77
C LYS A 120 -22.37 26.30 42.07
N VAL A 121 -21.90 27.28 41.30
CA VAL A 121 -20.48 27.70 41.23
C VAL A 121 -19.99 28.51 42.44
N THR A 122 -20.88 28.88 43.37
CA THR A 122 -20.61 29.86 44.45
C THR A 122 -19.97 29.30 45.72
N GLN A 123 -19.54 28.03 45.76
CA GLN A 123 -18.85 27.45 46.92
C GLN A 123 -17.74 26.47 46.50
N ILE A 124 -16.53 27.02 46.34
CA ILE A 124 -15.25 26.28 46.39
C ILE A 124 -14.28 27.15 47.19
N GLU A 125 -14.02 26.78 48.44
CA GLU A 125 -12.91 27.34 49.21
C GLU A 125 -11.61 26.63 48.82
N LEU A 126 -10.51 27.38 48.85
CA LEU A 126 -9.17 26.90 48.49
C LEU A 126 -8.38 26.63 49.78
N ASP A 127 -8.30 25.36 50.21
CA ASP A 127 -7.06 24.67 50.60
C ASP A 127 -7.32 23.31 51.27
N GLU A 128 -7.26 22.23 50.48
CA GLU A 128 -6.97 20.88 50.99
C GLU A 128 -5.95 20.17 50.07
N PRO A 129 -4.88 19.57 50.61
CA PRO A 129 -3.86 18.91 49.79
C PRO A 129 -4.37 17.56 49.26
N LYS A 130 -4.78 17.52 47.98
CA LYS A 130 -5.18 16.29 47.27
C LYS A 130 -4.14 15.18 47.45
N THR A 131 -4.54 14.11 48.13
CA THR A 131 -3.74 12.90 48.30
C THR A 131 -3.65 12.15 46.97
N LEU A 132 -2.58 12.40 46.20
CA LEU A 132 -2.31 11.74 44.91
C LEU A 132 -2.57 10.23 44.98
N SER A 133 -3.29 9.69 44.01
CA SER A 133 -3.61 8.27 43.96
C SER A 133 -2.34 7.43 43.79
N ARG A 134 -2.43 6.14 44.16
CA ARG A 134 -1.31 5.20 44.02
C ARG A 134 -0.74 5.17 42.60
N ARG A 135 -1.60 5.20 41.58
CA ARG A 135 -1.20 5.17 40.17
C ARG A 135 -0.47 6.44 39.74
N GLU A 136 -0.93 7.61 40.16
CA GLU A 136 -0.25 8.88 39.87
C GLU A 136 1.14 8.93 40.54
N ARG A 137 1.28 8.40 41.76
CA ARG A 137 2.59 8.27 42.43
C ARG A 137 3.54 7.34 41.66
N GLU A 138 3.06 6.15 41.28
CA GLU A 138 3.84 5.18 40.50
C GLU A 138 4.24 5.74 39.12
N GLU A 139 3.37 6.50 38.45
CA GLU A 139 3.68 7.15 37.17
C GLU A 139 4.69 8.33 37.33
N ILE A 140 4.57 9.15 38.38
CA ILE A 140 5.54 10.23 38.71
C ILE A 140 6.91 9.65 39.06
N GLU A 141 6.97 8.57 39.85
CA GLU A 141 8.24 7.92 40.21
C GLU A 141 8.91 7.29 38.99
N LYS A 142 8.12 6.62 38.14
CA LYS A 142 8.59 6.07 36.85
C LYS A 142 9.11 7.15 35.90
N HIS A 143 8.51 8.34 35.90
CA HIS A 143 9.01 9.50 35.14
C HIS A 143 10.37 9.96 35.68
N LYS A 144 10.46 10.22 36.99
CA LYS A 144 11.70 10.65 37.66
C LYS A 144 12.84 9.64 37.50
N ALA A 145 12.53 8.35 37.54
CA ALA A 145 13.50 7.27 37.29
C ALA A 145 14.03 7.31 35.84
N LYS A 146 13.14 7.50 34.85
CA LYS A 146 13.49 7.64 33.43
C LYS A 146 14.34 8.88 33.18
N GLU A 147 14.01 10.02 33.77
CA GLU A 147 14.79 11.25 33.69
C GLU A 147 16.18 11.10 34.33
N ARG A 148 16.25 10.48 35.51
CA ARG A 148 17.53 10.19 36.19
C ARG A 148 18.42 9.27 35.36
N TYR A 149 17.84 8.22 34.75
CA TYR A 149 18.56 7.35 33.82
C TYR A 149 19.06 8.14 32.59
N MET A 150 18.19 8.92 31.94
CA MET A 150 18.55 9.71 30.75
C MET A 150 19.65 10.73 31.05
N LYS A 151 19.61 11.38 32.22
CA LYS A 151 20.65 12.33 32.69
C LYS A 151 21.98 11.63 32.98
N MET A 152 21.97 10.39 33.49
CA MET A 152 23.19 9.57 33.63
C MET A 152 23.71 9.03 32.29
N HIS A 153 22.82 8.77 31.32
CA HIS A 153 23.17 8.30 29.98
C HIS A 153 23.86 9.42 29.18
N LEU A 154 23.26 10.62 29.13
CA LEU A 154 23.86 11.81 28.53
C LEU A 154 25.18 12.23 29.20
N ALA A 155 25.34 11.96 30.50
CA ALA A 155 26.59 12.17 31.23
C ALA A 155 27.65 11.04 31.02
N GLY A 156 27.41 10.07 30.14
CA GLY A 156 28.33 8.96 29.85
C GLY A 156 28.48 7.93 30.98
N LYS A 157 27.65 7.99 32.04
CA LYS A 157 27.81 7.19 33.26
C LYS A 157 27.13 5.82 33.21
N THR A 158 26.08 5.66 32.40
CA THR A 158 25.48 4.33 32.12
C THR A 158 26.39 3.51 31.21
N ASP A 159 26.42 2.18 31.39
CA ASP A 159 27.31 1.31 30.63
C ASP A 159 27.00 1.25 29.13
N GLN A 160 25.74 1.46 28.74
CA GLN A 160 25.36 1.60 27.34
C GLN A 160 26.02 2.82 26.68
N ALA A 161 26.00 4.00 27.34
CA ALA A 161 26.70 5.19 26.85
C ALA A 161 28.23 5.00 26.80
N LYS A 162 28.82 4.23 27.73
CA LYS A 162 30.25 3.86 27.67
C LYS A 162 30.55 2.97 26.46
N ALA A 163 29.69 2.01 26.17
CA ALA A 163 29.81 1.13 25.01
C ALA A 163 29.67 1.91 23.69
N ASP A 164 28.72 2.84 23.59
CA ASP A 164 28.54 3.69 22.41
C ASP A 164 29.73 4.65 22.21
N LEU A 165 30.27 5.23 23.28
CA LEU A 165 31.50 6.04 23.21
C LEU A 165 32.72 5.21 22.77
N ALA A 166 32.88 3.98 23.28
CA ALA A 166 33.93 3.06 22.84
C ALA A 166 33.78 2.68 21.36
N ARG A 167 32.53 2.44 20.90
CA ARG A 167 32.22 2.15 19.49
C ARG A 167 32.53 3.34 18.58
N LEU A 168 32.22 4.56 19.02
CA LEU A 168 32.58 5.79 18.30
C LEU A 168 34.10 6.00 18.22
N ALA A 169 34.85 5.67 19.27
CA ALA A 169 36.31 5.73 19.26
C ALA A 169 36.93 4.73 18.24
N ILE A 170 36.39 3.51 18.15
CA ILE A 170 36.79 2.52 17.13
C ILE A 170 36.50 3.05 15.71
N ILE A 171 35.30 3.58 15.47
CA ILE A 171 34.92 4.17 14.17
C ILE A 171 35.81 5.36 13.81
N LYS A 172 36.20 6.21 14.78
CA LYS A 172 37.12 7.33 14.55
C LYS A 172 38.50 6.82 14.11
N LYS A 173 39.07 5.85 14.83
CA LYS A 173 40.37 5.24 14.50
C LYS A 173 40.36 4.60 13.10
N GLN A 174 39.29 3.88 12.75
CA GLN A 174 39.11 3.30 11.41
C GLN A 174 39.05 4.36 10.30
N ARG A 175 38.42 5.52 10.56
CA ARG A 175 38.38 6.64 9.60
C ARG A 175 39.74 7.31 9.43
N GLU A 176 40.49 7.50 10.52
CA GLU A 176 41.85 8.05 10.49
C GLU A 176 42.82 7.12 9.74
N GLU A 177 42.71 5.80 9.95
CA GLU A 177 43.51 4.79 9.26
C GLU A 177 43.15 4.68 7.77
N ALA A 178 41.86 4.75 7.41
CA ALA A 178 41.40 4.77 6.02
C ALA A 178 41.81 6.08 5.29
N ALA A 179 41.83 7.22 5.99
CA ALA A 179 42.36 8.47 5.44
C ALA A 179 43.87 8.35 5.16
N ARG A 180 44.63 7.80 6.11
CA ARG A 180 46.09 7.61 5.93
C ARG A 180 46.41 6.70 4.76
N LYS A 181 45.66 5.59 4.57
CA LYS A 181 45.78 4.73 3.38
C LYS A 181 45.51 5.49 2.08
N LYS A 182 44.46 6.31 2.01
CA LYS A 182 44.19 7.13 0.81
C LYS A 182 45.29 8.15 0.48
N ASP A 183 45.98 8.69 1.50
CA ASP A 183 47.10 9.61 1.28
C ASP A 183 48.43 8.88 1.02
N GLU A 184 48.57 7.61 1.42
CA GLU A 184 49.63 6.69 0.98
C GLU A 184 49.41 6.29 -0.49
N GLU A 185 48.20 5.88 -0.88
CA GLU A 185 47.79 5.57 -2.27
C GLU A 185 48.04 6.75 -3.23
N LYS A 186 47.64 7.98 -2.86
CA LYS A 186 47.92 9.19 -3.65
C LYS A 186 49.41 9.49 -3.83
N LYS A 187 50.27 9.09 -2.88
CA LYS A 187 51.73 9.24 -3.02
C LYS A 187 52.28 8.21 -4.00
N VAL A 188 51.83 6.96 -3.92
CA VAL A 188 52.19 5.89 -4.88
C VAL A 188 51.78 6.29 -6.30
N LEU A 189 50.56 6.81 -6.48
CA LEU A 189 50.07 7.27 -7.78
C LEU A 189 50.90 8.42 -8.37
N LYS A 190 51.46 9.30 -7.52
CA LYS A 190 52.40 10.35 -7.96
C LYS A 190 53.80 9.84 -8.28
N SER A 191 54.27 8.76 -7.65
CA SER A 191 55.58 8.16 -7.98
C SER A 191 55.58 7.33 -9.28
N CYS A 192 54.46 6.71 -9.65
CA CYS A 192 54.36 5.94 -10.91
C CYS A 192 54.29 6.80 -12.19
N GLY A 193 54.24 8.13 -12.08
CA GLY A 193 54.12 9.04 -13.23
C GLY A 193 55.41 9.32 -14.01
N ARG A 194 56.50 8.57 -13.80
CA ARG A 194 57.80 8.78 -14.48
C ARG A 194 58.63 7.50 -14.70
N THR A 195 58.27 6.73 -15.73
CA THR A 195 59.22 5.87 -16.47
C THR A 195 58.78 5.77 -17.93
N SER A 196 59.75 5.74 -18.84
CA SER A 196 59.55 5.66 -20.29
C SER A 196 59.53 4.22 -20.81
N CYS A 197 58.93 4.02 -22.00
CA CYS A 197 59.19 2.87 -22.87
C CYS A 197 59.46 3.36 -24.31
N PRO A 198 60.30 2.65 -25.09
CA PRO A 198 60.82 3.15 -26.38
C PRO A 198 60.03 2.68 -27.61
N ASP A 199 60.38 3.25 -28.76
CA ASP A 199 59.79 3.02 -30.09
C ASP A 199 59.95 1.58 -30.65
N PHE A 200 59.08 1.22 -31.59
CA PHE A 200 59.49 0.52 -32.83
C PHE A 200 58.53 0.81 -34.00
N HIS A 201 59.02 0.69 -35.25
CA HIS A 201 58.37 1.17 -36.48
C HIS A 201 57.22 0.30 -37.05
N LEU A 202 56.40 0.90 -37.92
CA LEU A 202 56.29 0.48 -39.33
C LEU A 202 55.72 1.61 -40.25
N CYS A 203 55.78 1.43 -41.57
CA CYS A 203 55.89 2.53 -42.56
C CYS A 203 54.69 2.77 -43.51
N SER A 204 54.81 3.81 -44.36
CA SER A 204 53.93 4.31 -45.46
C SER A 204 52.73 5.18 -45.02
N GLY A 205 52.35 6.29 -45.68
CA GLY A 205 52.82 6.98 -46.91
C GLY A 205 51.79 6.91 -48.07
N GLY A 206 51.40 7.97 -48.79
CA GLY A 206 51.66 9.41 -48.61
C GLY A 206 51.48 10.25 -49.90
N ALA A 207 50.33 10.95 -50.07
CA ALA A 207 50.03 12.03 -51.05
C ALA A 207 48.66 12.67 -50.68
N ALA A 208 48.29 13.96 -50.80
CA ALA A 208 48.72 15.15 -51.58
C ALA A 208 48.21 15.19 -53.05
N ALA A 209 47.71 16.30 -53.64
CA ALA A 209 47.23 17.62 -53.16
C ALA A 209 46.48 18.38 -54.32
N SER A 210 46.13 19.67 -54.12
CA SER A 210 45.62 20.69 -55.10
C SER A 210 44.18 20.52 -55.65
N ASP A 211 43.46 21.53 -56.20
CA ASP A 211 43.81 22.89 -56.68
C ASP A 211 42.72 24.00 -56.40
N LYS A 212 43.21 25.20 -56.03
CA LYS A 212 42.91 26.58 -56.51
C LYS A 212 41.48 27.19 -56.72
N ASP A 213 41.26 28.27 -55.97
CA ASP A 213 40.97 29.67 -56.40
C ASP A 213 39.52 30.21 -56.65
N PRO A 214 39.29 31.56 -56.51
CA PRO A 214 38.02 32.20 -56.05
C PRO A 214 37.35 33.08 -57.16
N PRO A 215 36.42 34.06 -56.93
CA PRO A 215 35.87 34.73 -55.70
C PRO A 215 34.30 34.80 -55.69
N ALA A 216 33.53 35.71 -55.04
CA ALA A 216 33.76 37.03 -54.41
C ALA A 216 32.62 37.49 -53.44
N VAL A 217 32.81 38.68 -52.81
CA VAL A 217 31.85 39.82 -52.62
C VAL A 217 30.34 39.47 -52.49
N GLU A 218 29.59 39.80 -51.43
CA GLU A 218 29.67 40.80 -50.32
C GLU A 218 28.65 40.37 -49.20
N ARG A 219 28.39 40.97 -48.01
CA ARG A 219 28.64 42.27 -47.34
C ARG A 219 28.85 42.12 -45.81
N SER A 220 29.34 43.20 -45.18
CA SER A 220 29.14 43.57 -43.76
C SER A 220 29.01 45.11 -43.67
N PRO A 221 28.88 45.77 -42.50
CA PRO A 221 28.61 45.28 -41.14
C PRO A 221 27.43 46.00 -40.45
N PHE A 222 27.04 45.53 -39.25
CA PHE A 222 27.01 46.42 -38.08
C PHE A 222 27.11 45.60 -36.79
N CYS A 223 28.11 45.89 -35.95
CA CYS A 223 28.26 45.28 -34.65
C CYS A 223 27.82 46.27 -33.56
N VAL A 224 26.90 45.87 -32.69
CA VAL A 224 26.55 46.63 -31.48
C VAL A 224 26.76 45.71 -30.29
N THR A 225 27.92 45.83 -29.66
CA THR A 225 28.21 45.17 -28.39
C THR A 225 27.36 45.80 -27.27
N LYS A 226 26.54 44.97 -26.62
CA LYS A 226 25.98 45.26 -25.30
C LYS A 226 26.13 44.04 -24.41
N GLU A 227 27.30 43.95 -23.79
CA GLU A 227 27.47 43.17 -22.57
C GLU A 227 26.54 43.76 -21.51
N SER A 228 25.53 42.99 -21.10
CA SER A 228 24.62 43.37 -20.01
C SER A 228 25.02 42.64 -18.75
N THR A 229 26.07 43.15 -18.09
CA THR A 229 26.70 42.58 -16.89
C THR A 229 25.82 42.72 -15.65
N SER A 230 24.70 42.01 -15.62
CA SER A 230 23.79 41.96 -14.47
C SER A 230 24.40 41.12 -13.33
N MET A 231 25.28 41.72 -12.53
CA MET A 231 25.72 41.15 -11.26
C MET A 231 24.55 41.12 -10.27
N SER A 232 23.91 39.96 -10.13
CA SER A 232 23.07 39.62 -8.98
C SER A 232 23.84 38.73 -8.01
N SER A 233 24.31 39.30 -6.90
CA SER A 233 25.10 38.64 -5.86
C SER A 233 24.24 37.72 -4.96
N ALA A 234 23.77 36.60 -5.51
CA ALA A 234 22.86 35.67 -4.83
C ALA A 234 23.53 34.34 -4.42
N ASN A 235 24.38 34.36 -3.37
CA ASN A 235 24.90 33.18 -2.64
C ASN A 235 25.33 31.97 -3.52
N GLY A 236 25.99 32.26 -4.65
CA GLY A 236 26.16 31.33 -5.75
C GLY A 236 27.09 30.15 -5.47
N HIS A 237 26.52 28.96 -5.30
CA HIS A 237 27.23 27.72 -5.61
C HIS A 237 27.30 27.62 -7.15
N GLY A 238 28.36 28.18 -7.73
CA GLY A 238 28.53 28.29 -9.19
C GLY A 238 28.68 26.94 -9.87
N VAL A 239 27.56 26.36 -10.31
CA VAL A 239 27.53 25.19 -11.19
C VAL A 239 28.04 25.62 -12.57
N SER A 240 28.96 24.84 -13.16
CA SER A 240 29.54 25.18 -14.46
C SER A 240 28.51 25.04 -15.58
N LYS A 241 28.71 25.77 -16.70
CA LYS A 241 27.79 25.68 -17.84
C LYS A 241 27.73 24.24 -18.38
N GLU A 242 28.88 23.60 -18.49
CA GLU A 242 29.05 22.23 -18.97
C GLU A 242 28.31 21.23 -18.05
N THR A 243 28.29 21.51 -16.74
CA THR A 243 27.54 20.71 -15.77
C THR A 243 26.03 20.87 -15.96
N TRP A 244 25.55 22.08 -16.27
CA TRP A 244 24.14 22.32 -16.57
C TRP A 244 23.71 21.76 -17.93
N ASP A 245 24.53 21.92 -18.97
CA ASP A 245 24.29 21.33 -20.29
C ASP A 245 24.28 19.78 -20.21
N SER A 246 25.15 19.19 -19.38
CA SER A 246 25.15 17.76 -19.06
C SER A 246 23.90 17.31 -18.30
N HIS A 247 23.43 18.08 -17.31
CA HIS A 247 22.14 17.84 -16.65
C HIS A 247 20.98 17.85 -17.65
N ASN A 248 20.93 18.83 -18.56
CA ASN A 248 19.86 18.95 -19.54
C ASN A 248 19.86 17.78 -20.55
N LYS A 249 21.05 17.26 -20.88
CA LYS A 249 21.22 16.02 -21.65
C LYS A 249 20.75 14.78 -20.88
N MET A 250 21.19 14.62 -19.62
CA MET A 250 20.81 13.52 -18.73
C MET A 250 19.28 13.38 -18.58
N MET A 251 18.57 14.50 -18.46
CA MET A 251 17.09 14.53 -18.36
C MET A 251 16.36 14.10 -19.65
N LEU A 252 17.07 13.88 -20.76
CA LEU A 252 16.54 13.47 -22.07
C LEU A 252 17.16 12.15 -22.57
N GLU A 253 18.10 11.55 -21.83
CA GLU A 253 18.81 10.34 -22.27
C GLU A 253 17.93 9.08 -22.14
N PRO A 254 17.86 8.23 -23.19
CA PRO A 254 17.19 6.94 -23.10
C PRO A 254 17.84 6.03 -22.05
N LEU A 255 17.03 5.18 -21.41
CA LEU A 255 17.47 4.30 -20.31
C LEU A 255 18.72 3.47 -20.64
N VAL A 256 18.88 3.01 -21.89
CA VAL A 256 20.06 2.25 -22.33
C VAL A 256 21.39 3.01 -22.20
N ILE A 257 21.35 4.34 -22.24
CA ILE A 257 22.51 5.22 -22.06
C ILE A 257 22.60 5.70 -20.61
N ASN A 258 21.47 6.10 -20.02
CA ASN A 258 21.41 6.71 -18.70
C ASN A 258 21.69 5.69 -17.56
N ASP A 259 21.07 4.51 -17.62
CA ASP A 259 21.28 3.40 -16.69
C ASP A 259 21.27 2.04 -17.41
N SER A 260 22.45 1.69 -17.93
CA SER A 260 22.68 0.41 -18.61
C SER A 260 22.56 -0.83 -17.69
N GLU A 261 22.66 -0.67 -16.36
CA GLU A 261 22.53 -1.77 -15.41
C GLU A 261 21.05 -2.14 -15.22
N VAL A 262 20.19 -1.16 -14.96
CA VAL A 262 18.73 -1.33 -14.94
C VAL A 262 18.22 -1.82 -16.30
N PHE A 263 18.71 -1.27 -17.41
CA PHE A 263 18.40 -1.76 -18.76
C PHE A 263 18.75 -3.25 -18.94
N SER A 264 19.90 -3.69 -18.42
CA SER A 264 20.32 -5.10 -18.43
C SER A 264 19.39 -5.99 -17.60
N ILE A 265 18.94 -5.52 -16.44
CA ILE A 265 18.03 -6.25 -15.54
C ILE A 265 16.66 -6.44 -16.22
N ILE A 266 16.09 -5.40 -16.83
CA ILE A 266 14.78 -5.53 -17.50
C ILE A 266 14.88 -6.46 -18.72
N LYS A 267 15.99 -6.44 -19.48
CA LYS A 267 16.21 -7.41 -20.58
C LYS A 267 16.24 -8.87 -20.08
N LYS A 268 16.81 -9.13 -18.90
CA LYS A 268 16.84 -10.47 -18.27
C LYS A 268 15.46 -10.91 -17.80
N GLU A 269 14.67 -10.03 -17.20
CA GLU A 269 13.29 -10.37 -16.80
C GLU A 269 12.37 -10.57 -18.02
N LYS A 270 12.50 -9.77 -19.08
CA LYS A 270 11.77 -10.02 -20.34
C LYS A 270 12.10 -11.40 -20.91
N HIS A 271 13.38 -11.77 -20.92
CA HIS A 271 13.81 -13.11 -21.34
C HIS A 271 13.18 -14.21 -20.46
N ARG A 272 13.18 -14.05 -19.12
CA ARG A 272 12.50 -14.98 -18.21
C ARG A 272 11.01 -15.14 -18.54
N GLN A 273 10.29 -14.05 -18.84
CA GLN A 273 8.86 -14.08 -19.17
C GLN A 273 8.58 -14.72 -20.54
N THR A 274 9.45 -14.51 -21.54
CA THR A 274 9.33 -15.14 -22.87
C THR A 274 9.52 -16.66 -22.82
N TYR A 275 10.50 -17.15 -22.04
CA TYR A 275 10.86 -18.57 -22.05
C TYR A 275 10.32 -19.37 -20.83
N GLY A 276 9.72 -18.71 -19.84
CA GLY A 276 9.08 -19.37 -18.70
C GLY A 276 7.60 -19.70 -18.91
N LEU A 277 7.13 -20.77 -18.25
CA LEU A 277 5.71 -21.08 -18.11
C LEU A 277 5.14 -20.39 -16.85
N GLU A 278 4.48 -19.25 -17.05
CA GLU A 278 3.96 -18.39 -15.97
C GLU A 278 2.56 -18.82 -15.51
N LEU A 279 2.49 -19.64 -14.45
CA LEU A 279 1.24 -20.21 -13.91
C LEU A 279 0.82 -19.60 -12.56
N ILE A 280 1.49 -18.55 -12.09
CA ILE A 280 1.08 -17.85 -10.87
C ILE A 280 -0.28 -17.19 -11.12
N ALA A 281 -1.35 -17.72 -10.49
CA ALA A 281 -2.76 -17.35 -10.71
C ALA A 281 -3.15 -15.89 -10.38
N SER A 282 -2.17 -15.05 -10.06
CA SER A 282 -2.29 -13.61 -9.78
C SER A 282 -1.47 -12.73 -10.73
N GLU A 283 -0.78 -13.31 -11.72
CA GLU A 283 0.02 -12.59 -12.72
C GLU A 283 -0.61 -12.64 -14.11
N ASN A 284 -0.24 -11.68 -14.95
CA ASN A 284 -0.73 -11.51 -16.31
C ASN A 284 0.17 -10.52 -17.06
N PHE A 285 0.15 -10.54 -18.40
CA PHE A 285 0.95 -9.65 -19.24
C PHE A 285 0.11 -8.46 -19.72
N ALA A 286 0.42 -7.27 -19.23
CA ALA A 286 -0.30 -6.05 -19.59
C ALA A 286 -0.06 -5.66 -21.06
N SER A 287 -1.06 -5.08 -21.71
CA SER A 287 -0.94 -4.71 -23.12
C SER A 287 0.00 -3.50 -23.32
N ARG A 288 0.63 -3.42 -24.50
CA ARG A 288 1.56 -2.34 -24.87
C ARG A 288 1.04 -0.93 -24.54
N ALA A 289 -0.21 -0.64 -24.92
CA ALA A 289 -0.83 0.66 -24.70
C ALA A 289 -1.04 1.01 -23.21
N VAL A 290 -1.16 0.01 -22.34
CA VAL A 290 -1.22 0.22 -20.87
C VAL A 290 0.16 0.59 -20.33
N LEU A 291 1.24 -0.01 -20.87
CA LEU A 291 2.62 0.30 -20.50
C LEU A 291 3.05 1.69 -21.02
N GLU A 292 2.69 2.03 -22.25
CA GLU A 292 2.93 3.37 -22.84
C GLU A 292 2.23 4.48 -22.04
N ALA A 293 1.03 4.22 -21.51
CA ALA A 293 0.33 5.15 -20.61
C ALA A 293 1.04 5.36 -19.26
N LEU A 294 1.69 4.33 -18.70
CA LEU A 294 2.47 4.44 -17.46
C LEU A 294 3.72 5.32 -17.65
N GLY A 295 4.39 5.22 -18.80
CA GLY A 295 5.57 6.04 -19.14
C GLY A 295 5.27 7.47 -19.57
N SER A 296 4.02 7.93 -19.48
CA SER A 296 3.58 9.23 -20.00
C SER A 296 3.83 10.40 -19.06
N CYS A 297 3.77 11.63 -19.59
CA CYS A 297 3.89 12.88 -18.84
C CYS A 297 2.84 13.06 -17.71
N MET A 298 1.79 12.23 -17.67
CA MET A 298 0.83 12.16 -16.56
C MET A 298 1.51 11.83 -15.23
N ASN A 299 2.72 11.25 -15.23
CA ASN A 299 3.51 11.05 -14.02
C ASN A 299 3.89 12.38 -13.32
N ASN A 300 4.01 13.48 -14.07
CA ASN A 300 4.56 14.73 -13.57
C ASN A 300 3.51 15.60 -12.84
N LYS A 301 2.21 15.30 -13.00
CA LYS A 301 1.14 16.19 -12.51
C LYS A 301 0.60 15.76 -11.15
N TYR A 302 0.84 16.61 -10.15
CA TYR A 302 0.21 16.53 -8.82
C TYR A 302 -1.21 17.12 -8.85
N SER A 303 -2.20 16.41 -8.30
CA SER A 303 -3.63 16.76 -8.42
C SER A 303 -4.49 16.25 -7.25
N GLU A 304 -4.10 16.57 -6.02
CA GLU A 304 -4.87 16.24 -4.82
C GLU A 304 -6.31 16.77 -4.84
N GLY A 305 -7.21 16.04 -4.18
CA GLY A 305 -8.66 16.20 -4.30
C GLY A 305 -9.26 15.36 -5.44
N TYR A 306 -10.47 15.72 -5.87
CA TYR A 306 -11.26 14.98 -6.87
C TYR A 306 -11.65 15.88 -8.05
N PRO A 307 -12.06 15.33 -9.22
CA PRO A 307 -12.39 16.12 -10.39
C PRO A 307 -13.41 17.24 -10.12
N GLY A 308 -13.03 18.49 -10.40
CA GLY A 308 -13.80 19.71 -10.10
C GLY A 308 -13.65 20.25 -8.66
N GLN A 309 -12.98 19.54 -7.75
CA GLN A 309 -12.63 19.98 -6.39
C GLN A 309 -11.19 19.56 -6.08
N ARG A 310 -10.23 20.21 -6.75
CA ARG A 310 -8.78 19.99 -6.59
C ARG A 310 -8.14 21.07 -5.72
N TYR A 311 -7.06 20.69 -5.04
CA TYR A 311 -6.27 21.59 -4.18
C TYR A 311 -5.26 22.43 -4.98
N TYR A 312 -4.98 22.04 -6.23
CA TYR A 312 -4.00 22.67 -7.11
C TYR A 312 -4.63 22.97 -8.49
N GLY A 313 -4.28 24.11 -9.08
CA GLY A 313 -4.75 24.50 -10.41
C GLY A 313 -4.09 23.72 -11.56
N GLY A 314 -4.59 23.92 -12.79
CA GLY A 314 -4.05 23.31 -14.01
C GLY A 314 -4.23 21.80 -14.08
N THR A 315 -5.44 21.30 -13.73
CA THR A 315 -5.80 19.87 -13.68
C THR A 315 -6.78 19.45 -14.79
N GLU A 316 -7.09 20.32 -15.75
CA GLU A 316 -8.11 20.12 -16.80
C GLU A 316 -8.10 18.72 -17.43
N HIS A 317 -7.01 18.34 -18.08
CA HIS A 317 -6.87 17.01 -18.72
C HIS A 317 -6.74 15.85 -17.72
N VAL A 318 -6.41 16.11 -16.45
CA VAL A 318 -6.39 15.09 -15.38
C VAL A 318 -7.81 14.84 -14.85
N ASP A 319 -8.64 15.88 -14.78
CA ASP A 319 -10.05 15.76 -14.42
C ASP A 319 -10.83 15.09 -15.56
N GLU A 320 -10.50 15.39 -16.83
CA GLU A 320 -10.97 14.64 -18.01
C GLU A 320 -10.58 13.16 -17.91
N LEU A 321 -9.30 12.86 -17.68
CA LEU A 321 -8.76 11.51 -17.56
C LEU A 321 -9.41 10.70 -16.43
N GLU A 322 -9.54 11.28 -15.24
CA GLU A 322 -10.09 10.58 -14.08
C GLU A 322 -11.60 10.36 -14.25
N ARG A 323 -12.36 11.32 -14.78
CA ARG A 323 -13.78 11.13 -15.13
C ARG A 323 -13.96 10.06 -16.20
N LEU A 324 -13.09 10.02 -17.22
CA LEU A 324 -13.11 8.99 -18.26
C LEU A 324 -12.80 7.59 -17.68
N CYS A 325 -11.87 7.52 -16.73
CA CYS A 325 -11.53 6.28 -16.03
C CYS A 325 -12.69 5.80 -15.15
N GLN A 326 -13.29 6.69 -14.34
CA GLN A 326 -14.49 6.42 -13.54
C GLN A 326 -15.66 5.95 -14.41
N LYS A 327 -15.94 6.65 -15.51
CA LYS A 327 -16.98 6.27 -16.48
C LYS A 327 -16.74 4.86 -17.03
N ARG A 328 -15.55 4.59 -17.60
CA ARG A 328 -15.21 3.28 -18.16
C ARG A 328 -15.23 2.16 -17.11
N ALA A 329 -14.95 2.48 -15.85
CA ALA A 329 -15.03 1.52 -14.76
C ALA A 329 -16.47 1.11 -14.47
N LEU A 330 -17.44 2.03 -14.53
CA LEU A 330 -18.87 1.69 -14.41
C LEU A 330 -19.37 0.93 -15.66
N GLU A 331 -19.00 1.40 -16.86
CA GLU A 331 -19.38 0.76 -18.14
C GLU A 331 -18.88 -0.71 -18.21
N ALA A 332 -17.62 -0.98 -17.83
CA ALA A 332 -17.01 -2.30 -17.92
C ALA A 332 -17.58 -3.37 -16.96
N TYR A 333 -18.47 -2.99 -16.03
CA TYR A 333 -19.21 -3.91 -15.17
C TYR A 333 -20.74 -3.74 -15.31
N GLY A 334 -21.21 -3.00 -16.33
CA GLY A 334 -22.64 -2.79 -16.60
C GLY A 334 -23.37 -1.98 -15.53
N LEU A 335 -22.68 -1.06 -14.84
CA LEU A 335 -23.19 -0.39 -13.65
C LEU A 335 -23.92 0.92 -13.96
N ASP A 336 -25.15 0.99 -13.48
CA ASP A 336 -25.96 2.21 -13.40
C ASP A 336 -25.28 3.28 -12.52
N SER A 337 -24.98 4.44 -13.10
CA SER A 337 -24.25 5.55 -12.45
C SER A 337 -25.00 6.22 -11.31
N GLU A 338 -26.32 6.03 -11.21
CA GLU A 338 -27.11 6.57 -10.10
C GLU A 338 -27.09 5.61 -8.90
N LYS A 339 -26.89 4.31 -9.15
CA LYS A 339 -26.83 3.25 -8.15
C LYS A 339 -25.41 2.89 -7.70
N TRP A 340 -24.39 3.21 -8.50
CA TRP A 340 -22.99 2.93 -8.23
C TRP A 340 -22.09 4.14 -8.50
N GLY A 341 -21.12 4.37 -7.62
CA GLY A 341 -19.96 5.22 -7.86
C GLY A 341 -18.67 4.42 -7.75
N VAL A 342 -17.54 5.03 -8.14
CA VAL A 342 -16.23 4.38 -8.14
C VAL A 342 -15.10 5.37 -7.84
N ASN A 343 -14.18 4.96 -6.98
CA ASN A 343 -12.91 5.63 -6.73
C ASN A 343 -11.78 4.85 -7.42
N VAL A 344 -11.02 5.55 -8.27
CA VAL A 344 -9.94 4.98 -9.12
C VAL A 344 -8.53 5.39 -8.67
N GLN A 345 -8.43 6.11 -7.55
CA GLN A 345 -7.16 6.60 -6.99
C GLN A 345 -6.38 5.62 -6.08
N PRO A 346 -6.92 4.50 -5.51
CA PRO A 346 -6.16 3.62 -4.62
C PRO A 346 -4.91 3.01 -5.29
N TYR A 347 -3.73 3.21 -4.71
CA TYR A 347 -2.46 2.82 -5.34
C TYR A 347 -2.32 1.30 -5.60
N SER A 348 -3.07 0.45 -4.88
CA SER A 348 -3.19 -0.99 -5.12
C SER A 348 -4.40 -1.56 -4.38
N GLY A 349 -4.67 -2.87 -4.51
CA GLY A 349 -5.78 -3.55 -3.83
C GLY A 349 -5.65 -3.55 -2.30
N SER A 350 -4.44 -3.65 -1.74
CA SER A 350 -4.25 -3.62 -0.29
C SER A 350 -4.59 -2.25 0.34
N PRO A 351 -4.13 -1.11 -0.21
CA PRO A 351 -4.66 0.21 0.13
C PRO A 351 -6.18 0.34 -0.11
N ALA A 352 -6.72 -0.17 -1.22
CA ALA A 352 -8.14 -0.08 -1.53
C ALA A 352 -9.02 -0.72 -0.45
N ASN A 353 -8.69 -1.95 -0.04
CA ASN A 353 -9.38 -2.63 1.05
C ASN A 353 -9.24 -1.88 2.38
N PHE A 354 -8.03 -1.42 2.71
CA PHE A 354 -7.77 -0.71 3.95
C PHE A 354 -8.55 0.62 4.03
N ALA A 355 -8.66 1.35 2.92
CA ALA A 355 -9.46 2.56 2.83
C ALA A 355 -10.96 2.29 3.06
N VAL A 356 -11.50 1.17 2.56
CA VAL A 356 -12.88 0.75 2.89
C VAL A 356 -13.04 0.50 4.39
N TYR A 357 -12.11 -0.23 5.02
CA TYR A 357 -12.20 -0.49 6.47
C TYR A 357 -12.11 0.81 7.28
N THR A 358 -11.20 1.73 6.92
CA THR A 358 -11.09 3.06 7.52
C THR A 358 -12.37 3.89 7.33
N ALA A 359 -13.04 3.78 6.17
CA ALA A 359 -14.25 4.54 5.85
C ALA A 359 -15.50 4.12 6.65
N ILE A 360 -15.71 2.82 6.88
CA ILE A 360 -16.99 2.29 7.40
C ILE A 360 -16.89 1.29 8.56
N VAL A 361 -15.71 0.73 8.85
CA VAL A 361 -15.52 -0.18 9.97
C VAL A 361 -15.07 0.56 11.24
N GLU A 362 -14.26 1.61 11.09
CA GLU A 362 -13.65 2.39 12.20
C GLU A 362 -12.67 1.55 13.06
N PRO A 363 -11.71 2.17 13.79
CA PRO A 363 -10.75 1.43 14.61
C PRO A 363 -11.42 0.47 15.61
N HIS A 364 -10.89 -0.74 15.72
CA HIS A 364 -11.44 -1.87 16.48
C HIS A 364 -12.86 -2.34 16.08
N GLY A 365 -13.44 -1.80 15.00
CA GLY A 365 -14.62 -2.39 14.39
C GLY A 365 -14.37 -3.81 13.87
N ARG A 366 -15.44 -4.61 13.79
CA ARG A 366 -15.35 -6.06 13.58
C ARG A 366 -15.46 -6.43 12.10
N ILE A 367 -14.54 -7.26 11.63
CA ILE A 367 -14.45 -7.74 10.24
C ILE A 367 -14.48 -9.27 10.21
N MET A 368 -15.22 -9.86 9.26
CA MET A 368 -15.10 -11.28 8.92
C MET A 368 -14.68 -11.46 7.46
N GLY A 369 -13.76 -12.39 7.23
CA GLY A 369 -13.25 -12.75 5.90
C GLY A 369 -12.78 -14.21 5.88
N LEU A 370 -12.54 -14.77 4.71
CA LEU A 370 -12.04 -16.15 4.58
C LEU A 370 -10.64 -16.27 5.20
N ASP A 371 -10.38 -17.34 5.97
CA ASP A 371 -9.08 -17.56 6.59
C ASP A 371 -7.97 -17.69 5.53
N LEU A 372 -6.78 -17.18 5.85
CA LEU A 372 -5.65 -17.18 4.90
C LEU A 372 -5.26 -18.61 4.46
N PRO A 373 -5.21 -19.64 5.35
CA PRO A 373 -4.89 -21.00 4.93
C PRO A 373 -5.96 -21.63 4.03
N ASP A 374 -7.20 -21.18 4.17
CA ASP A 374 -8.40 -21.69 3.50
C ASP A 374 -8.68 -21.00 2.16
N GLY A 375 -7.78 -20.12 1.71
CA GLY A 375 -7.84 -19.46 0.40
C GLY A 375 -8.16 -17.96 0.44
N GLY A 376 -8.27 -17.34 1.62
CA GLY A 376 -8.46 -15.89 1.79
C GLY A 376 -7.25 -15.05 1.38
N HIS A 377 -7.25 -13.76 1.76
CA HIS A 377 -6.13 -12.85 1.51
C HIS A 377 -5.69 -12.12 2.78
N LEU A 378 -4.39 -11.76 2.86
CA LEU A 378 -3.81 -11.06 4.02
C LEU A 378 -4.58 -9.79 4.41
N THR A 379 -5.15 -9.06 3.45
CA THR A 379 -5.91 -7.82 3.71
C THR A 379 -7.27 -8.08 4.36
N HIS A 380 -7.80 -9.31 4.33
CA HIS A 380 -9.10 -9.65 4.92
C HIS A 380 -9.04 -9.85 6.44
N GLY A 381 -7.82 -9.90 6.98
CA GLY A 381 -7.52 -10.19 8.38
C GLY A 381 -6.64 -11.44 8.46
N PHE A 382 -5.49 -11.33 9.12
CA PHE A 382 -4.66 -12.48 9.43
C PHE A 382 -3.88 -12.27 10.73
N MET A 383 -4.05 -13.20 11.65
CA MET A 383 -3.37 -13.25 12.95
C MET A 383 -3.19 -14.70 13.38
N THR A 384 -2.11 -14.99 14.09
CA THR A 384 -1.93 -16.24 14.82
C THR A 384 -2.29 -16.03 16.29
N GLU A 385 -2.43 -17.12 17.04
CA GLU A 385 -2.64 -17.15 18.51
C GLU A 385 -1.80 -16.12 19.30
N LYS A 386 -0.60 -15.80 18.79
CA LYS A 386 0.42 -15.00 19.50
C LYS A 386 0.76 -13.69 18.81
N LYS A 387 0.25 -13.43 17.59
CA LYS A 387 0.62 -12.23 16.82
C LYS A 387 -0.40 -11.86 15.73
N LYS A 388 -0.89 -10.62 15.78
CA LYS A 388 -1.57 -9.95 14.66
C LYS A 388 -0.53 -9.68 13.53
N ILE A 389 -0.75 -10.24 12.34
CA ILE A 389 0.21 -10.22 11.22
C ILE A 389 -0.18 -9.18 10.17
N SER A 390 -1.45 -9.16 9.77
CA SER A 390 -2.00 -8.16 8.86
C SER A 390 -2.27 -6.85 9.57
N ALA A 391 -2.03 -5.72 8.90
CA ALA A 391 -2.46 -4.40 9.36
C ALA A 391 -3.97 -4.36 9.62
N THR A 392 -4.78 -5.08 8.83
CA THR A 392 -6.23 -5.21 9.06
C THR A 392 -6.51 -5.74 10.47
N SER A 393 -5.83 -6.81 10.88
CA SER A 393 -5.97 -7.36 12.24
C SER A 393 -5.34 -6.50 13.32
N MET A 394 -4.45 -5.55 13.00
CA MET A 394 -3.84 -4.63 13.98
C MET A 394 -4.77 -3.48 14.33
N PHE A 395 -5.44 -2.89 13.33
CA PHE A 395 -6.30 -1.70 13.49
C PHE A 395 -7.79 -2.03 13.61
N PHE A 396 -8.21 -3.23 13.19
CA PHE A 396 -9.58 -3.73 13.26
C PHE A 396 -9.58 -5.10 13.96
N GLU A 397 -10.72 -5.52 14.50
CA GLU A 397 -10.85 -6.84 15.11
C GLU A 397 -11.39 -7.83 14.08
N SER A 398 -10.50 -8.62 13.49
CA SER A 398 -10.81 -9.61 12.45
C SER A 398 -11.05 -11.00 13.03
N MET A 399 -12.12 -11.69 12.63
CA MET A 399 -12.31 -13.12 12.89
C MET A 399 -12.54 -13.88 11.57
N PRO A 400 -11.79 -14.95 11.28
CA PRO A 400 -11.95 -15.67 10.03
C PRO A 400 -13.23 -16.54 9.99
N TYR A 401 -13.78 -16.72 8.79
CA TYR A 401 -14.62 -17.87 8.45
C TYR A 401 -13.82 -18.85 7.57
N LYS A 402 -14.32 -20.08 7.40
CA LYS A 402 -13.53 -21.21 6.91
C LYS A 402 -14.20 -22.01 5.80
N VAL A 403 -13.42 -22.88 5.16
CA VAL A 403 -13.97 -23.97 4.35
C VAL A 403 -14.23 -25.20 5.19
N ASN A 404 -15.21 -26.00 4.79
CA ASN A 404 -15.31 -27.39 5.21
C ASN A 404 -14.06 -28.14 4.68
N PRO A 405 -13.28 -28.84 5.52
CA PRO A 405 -11.99 -29.43 5.12
C PRO A 405 -12.13 -30.66 4.23
N ASP A 406 -13.29 -31.33 4.24
CA ASP A 406 -13.55 -32.55 3.48
C ASP A 406 -14.00 -32.25 2.05
N THR A 407 -14.83 -31.22 1.88
CA THR A 407 -15.32 -30.78 0.55
C THR A 407 -14.45 -29.70 -0.09
N GLY A 408 -13.81 -28.84 0.72
CA GLY A 408 -13.06 -27.66 0.29
C GLY A 408 -13.94 -26.44 -0.04
N TYR A 409 -15.26 -26.49 0.16
CA TYR A 409 -16.18 -25.37 -0.05
C TYR A 409 -16.35 -24.54 1.22
N ILE A 410 -16.65 -23.24 1.09
CA ILE A 410 -16.93 -22.34 2.23
C ILE A 410 -18.09 -22.88 3.08
N ASP A 411 -17.89 -22.93 4.40
CA ASP A 411 -18.93 -23.31 5.36
C ASP A 411 -19.79 -22.07 5.70
N TYR A 412 -20.77 -21.79 4.84
CA TYR A 412 -21.67 -20.64 4.97
C TYR A 412 -22.57 -20.71 6.21
N ASP A 413 -22.86 -21.92 6.72
CA ASP A 413 -23.73 -22.11 7.87
C ASP A 413 -22.96 -21.83 9.17
N ARG A 414 -21.71 -22.35 9.28
CA ARG A 414 -20.78 -21.96 10.35
C ARG A 414 -20.44 -20.47 10.30
N LEU A 415 -20.36 -19.86 9.12
CA LEU A 415 -20.24 -18.40 8.97
C LEU A 415 -21.49 -17.69 9.54
N GLN A 416 -22.71 -18.13 9.24
CA GLN A 416 -23.93 -17.52 9.80
C GLN A 416 -23.98 -17.64 11.33
N GLU A 417 -23.69 -18.81 11.89
CA GLU A 417 -23.61 -19.03 13.34
C GLU A 417 -22.55 -18.12 13.99
N ASN A 418 -21.34 -18.11 13.43
CA ASN A 418 -20.22 -17.31 13.96
C ASN A 418 -20.47 -15.80 13.81
N ALA A 419 -21.16 -15.35 12.76
CA ALA A 419 -21.52 -13.95 12.56
C ALA A 419 -22.48 -13.46 13.67
N ARG A 420 -23.51 -14.25 14.02
CA ARG A 420 -24.44 -13.93 15.12
C ARG A 420 -23.75 -13.78 16.48
N LEU A 421 -22.64 -14.49 16.71
CA LEU A 421 -21.83 -14.35 17.92
C LEU A 421 -20.88 -13.16 17.83
N PHE A 422 -20.19 -13.02 16.70
CA PHE A 422 -19.13 -12.03 16.54
C PHE A 422 -19.63 -10.62 16.18
N HIS A 423 -20.85 -10.45 15.67
CA HIS A 423 -21.43 -9.16 15.30
C HIS A 423 -20.48 -8.33 14.37
N PRO A 424 -20.15 -8.81 13.17
CA PRO A 424 -19.30 -8.07 12.23
C PRO A 424 -19.98 -6.76 11.78
N LYS A 425 -19.21 -5.67 11.68
CA LYS A 425 -19.64 -4.48 10.92
C LYS A 425 -19.55 -4.71 9.41
N LEU A 426 -18.64 -5.59 8.97
CA LEU A 426 -18.39 -5.88 7.57
C LEU A 426 -18.00 -7.35 7.36
N ILE A 427 -18.57 -7.97 6.32
CA ILE A 427 -18.23 -9.31 5.84
C ILE A 427 -17.59 -9.16 4.46
N ILE A 428 -16.45 -9.84 4.25
CA ILE A 428 -15.68 -9.82 3.00
C ILE A 428 -16.01 -11.07 2.18
N ALA A 429 -16.46 -10.87 0.95
CA ALA A 429 -16.69 -11.90 -0.05
C ALA A 429 -15.56 -11.88 -1.10
N GLY A 430 -14.43 -12.50 -0.79
CA GLY A 430 -13.28 -12.54 -1.70
C GLY A 430 -12.24 -13.58 -1.30
N ALA A 431 -11.42 -14.01 -2.27
CA ALA A 431 -10.42 -15.06 -2.11
C ALA A 431 -9.21 -14.87 -3.05
N SER A 432 -8.07 -15.44 -2.66
CA SER A 432 -6.85 -15.54 -3.49
C SER A 432 -6.53 -16.95 -3.94
N CYS A 433 -7.06 -17.98 -3.28
CA CYS A 433 -6.91 -19.38 -3.67
C CYS A 433 -8.18 -20.21 -3.41
N TYR A 434 -9.27 -19.86 -4.10
CA TYR A 434 -10.52 -20.60 -4.08
C TYR A 434 -10.96 -20.82 -5.54
N SER A 435 -11.15 -22.07 -5.96
CA SER A 435 -11.43 -22.42 -7.36
C SER A 435 -12.90 -22.38 -7.73
N ARG A 436 -13.80 -22.03 -6.81
CA ARG A 436 -15.25 -22.04 -7.01
C ARG A 436 -15.85 -20.64 -6.93
N ASN A 437 -17.08 -20.50 -7.42
CA ASN A 437 -17.85 -19.26 -7.26
C ASN A 437 -18.25 -19.04 -5.79
N LEU A 438 -18.45 -17.78 -5.41
CA LEU A 438 -18.95 -17.40 -4.09
C LEU A 438 -20.47 -17.26 -4.13
N ASP A 439 -21.15 -17.74 -3.08
CA ASP A 439 -22.58 -17.50 -2.91
C ASP A 439 -22.80 -16.10 -2.31
N TYR A 440 -22.76 -15.11 -3.20
CA TYR A 440 -22.99 -13.71 -2.86
C TYR A 440 -24.40 -13.45 -2.29
N ALA A 441 -25.40 -14.27 -2.62
CA ALA A 441 -26.76 -14.14 -2.11
C ALA A 441 -26.85 -14.62 -0.64
N ARG A 442 -26.29 -15.79 -0.33
CA ARG A 442 -26.15 -16.31 1.04
C ARG A 442 -25.30 -15.39 1.90
N LEU A 443 -24.17 -14.89 1.38
CA LEU A 443 -23.35 -13.89 2.06
C LEU A 443 -24.12 -12.58 2.34
N ARG A 444 -24.99 -12.15 1.43
CA ARG A 444 -25.83 -10.95 1.65
C ARG A 444 -26.94 -11.18 2.66
N GLN A 445 -27.53 -12.37 2.71
CA GLN A 445 -28.48 -12.75 3.76
C GLN A 445 -27.82 -12.63 5.14
N ILE A 446 -26.62 -13.20 5.31
CA ILE A 446 -25.88 -13.18 6.57
C ILE A 446 -25.45 -11.75 6.94
N ALA A 447 -25.03 -10.94 5.97
CA ALA A 447 -24.70 -9.53 6.20
C ALA A 447 -25.93 -8.73 6.66
N ASN A 448 -27.07 -8.85 5.97
CA ASN A 448 -28.33 -8.21 6.35
C ASN A 448 -28.79 -8.59 7.77
N GLU A 449 -28.74 -9.88 8.12
CA GLU A 449 -29.15 -10.40 9.43
C GLU A 449 -28.34 -9.77 10.59
N ASN A 450 -27.07 -9.45 10.35
CA ASN A 450 -26.17 -8.85 11.34
C ASN A 450 -26.08 -7.31 11.23
N GLY A 451 -26.83 -6.68 10.32
CA GLY A 451 -26.74 -5.23 10.03
C GLY A 451 -25.44 -4.80 9.33
N ALA A 452 -24.61 -5.75 8.93
CA ALA A 452 -23.29 -5.55 8.37
C ALA A 452 -23.33 -4.98 6.94
N TYR A 453 -22.20 -4.46 6.48
CA TYR A 453 -21.93 -4.25 5.06
C TYR A 453 -21.39 -5.54 4.41
N LEU A 454 -21.82 -5.82 3.19
CA LEU A 454 -21.18 -6.82 2.32
C LEU A 454 -20.19 -6.15 1.37
N MET A 455 -18.91 -6.50 1.51
CA MET A 455 -17.83 -6.05 0.62
C MET A 455 -17.31 -7.24 -0.19
N ALA A 456 -17.42 -7.22 -1.51
CA ALA A 456 -16.70 -8.19 -2.33
C ALA A 456 -15.28 -7.70 -2.63
N ASP A 457 -14.30 -8.61 -2.55
CA ASP A 457 -12.95 -8.37 -3.08
C ASP A 457 -12.77 -9.29 -4.29
N MET A 458 -13.08 -8.73 -5.46
CA MET A 458 -13.06 -9.47 -6.73
C MET A 458 -11.69 -9.42 -7.41
N ALA A 459 -10.62 -9.02 -6.70
CA ALA A 459 -9.30 -8.75 -7.27
C ALA A 459 -8.76 -9.88 -8.17
N HIS A 460 -9.08 -11.13 -7.86
CA HIS A 460 -8.71 -12.32 -8.65
C HIS A 460 -9.57 -12.55 -9.89
N ILE A 461 -10.88 -12.29 -9.84
CA ILE A 461 -11.86 -12.65 -10.88
C ILE A 461 -12.36 -11.46 -11.72
N SER A 462 -11.90 -10.24 -11.45
CA SER A 462 -12.43 -9.00 -12.05
C SER A 462 -12.47 -8.98 -13.58
N GLY A 463 -11.50 -9.60 -14.27
CA GLY A 463 -11.57 -9.76 -15.73
C GLY A 463 -12.68 -10.71 -16.19
N LEU A 464 -12.89 -11.81 -15.47
CA LEU A 464 -13.96 -12.79 -15.73
C LEU A 464 -15.35 -12.16 -15.51
N VAL A 465 -15.48 -11.31 -14.47
CA VAL A 465 -16.71 -10.56 -14.18
C VAL A 465 -16.99 -9.52 -15.27
N ALA A 466 -15.98 -8.75 -15.70
CA ALA A 466 -16.14 -7.76 -16.78
C ALA A 466 -16.56 -8.38 -18.12
N ALA A 467 -16.04 -9.57 -18.44
CA ALA A 467 -16.47 -10.35 -19.61
C ALA A 467 -17.85 -11.02 -19.44
N GLY A 468 -18.42 -11.03 -18.24
CA GLY A 468 -19.68 -11.72 -17.93
C GLY A 468 -19.58 -13.24 -18.13
N VAL A 469 -18.47 -13.86 -17.72
CA VAL A 469 -18.26 -15.33 -17.80
C VAL A 469 -18.30 -16.03 -16.44
N VAL A 470 -18.41 -15.28 -15.33
CA VAL A 470 -18.69 -15.77 -13.96
C VAL A 470 -19.72 -14.85 -13.28
N PRO A 471 -20.42 -15.29 -12.22
CA PRO A 471 -21.41 -14.49 -11.50
C PRO A 471 -20.84 -13.16 -10.97
N SER A 472 -21.67 -12.10 -11.02
CA SER A 472 -21.25 -10.74 -10.66
C SER A 472 -21.47 -10.44 -9.16
N PRO A 473 -20.45 -9.94 -8.42
CA PRO A 473 -20.62 -9.52 -7.03
C PRO A 473 -21.51 -8.27 -6.88
N PHE A 474 -21.70 -7.51 -7.97
CA PHE A 474 -22.41 -6.22 -7.98
C PHE A 474 -23.92 -6.34 -7.81
N GLU A 475 -24.50 -7.54 -7.90
CA GLU A 475 -25.92 -7.73 -7.59
C GLU A 475 -26.18 -7.56 -6.08
N HIS A 476 -25.39 -8.20 -5.23
CA HIS A 476 -25.68 -8.30 -3.80
C HIS A 476 -24.77 -7.45 -2.89
N SER A 477 -23.57 -7.09 -3.33
CA SER A 477 -22.60 -6.33 -2.50
C SER A 477 -23.01 -4.88 -2.31
N ASP A 478 -22.61 -4.27 -1.18
CA ASP A 478 -22.70 -2.82 -0.95
C ASP A 478 -21.45 -2.08 -1.49
N ILE A 479 -20.30 -2.78 -1.46
CA ILE A 479 -18.98 -2.31 -1.89
C ILE A 479 -18.31 -3.43 -2.69
N VAL A 480 -17.57 -3.09 -3.75
CA VAL A 480 -16.72 -4.03 -4.47
C VAL A 480 -15.32 -3.43 -4.65
N THR A 481 -14.28 -4.07 -4.12
CA THR A 481 -12.89 -3.71 -4.39
C THR A 481 -12.26 -4.63 -5.43
N SER A 482 -11.26 -4.13 -6.14
CA SER A 482 -10.46 -4.94 -7.05
C SER A 482 -9.06 -4.37 -7.25
N THR A 483 -8.11 -5.26 -7.58
CA THR A 483 -6.89 -4.88 -8.30
C THR A 483 -7.13 -4.81 -9.81
N THR A 484 -6.38 -3.99 -10.52
CA THR A 484 -6.51 -3.81 -11.98
C THR A 484 -5.59 -4.71 -12.82
N HIS A 485 -4.64 -5.43 -12.21
CA HIS A 485 -3.53 -6.11 -12.90
C HIS A 485 -3.69 -7.63 -13.14
N LYS A 486 -4.65 -8.31 -12.50
CA LYS A 486 -4.77 -9.78 -12.56
C LYS A 486 -5.51 -10.25 -13.82
N THR A 487 -6.67 -10.88 -13.68
CA THR A 487 -7.53 -11.24 -14.83
C THR A 487 -7.94 -10.02 -15.65
N LEU A 488 -8.04 -8.82 -15.06
CA LEU A 488 -8.32 -7.56 -15.78
C LEU A 488 -7.15 -7.06 -16.67
N ARG A 489 -5.94 -7.61 -16.52
CA ARG A 489 -4.78 -7.38 -17.43
C ARG A 489 -4.31 -5.92 -17.62
N GLY A 490 -4.65 -5.04 -16.68
CA GLY A 490 -4.19 -3.65 -16.64
C GLY A 490 -2.87 -3.45 -15.87
N CYS A 491 -2.55 -2.19 -15.58
CA CYS A 491 -1.41 -1.81 -14.74
C CYS A 491 -1.65 -2.12 -13.25
N ARG A 492 -0.61 -1.98 -12.41
CA ARG A 492 -0.72 -2.14 -10.95
C ARG A 492 -1.42 -0.93 -10.31
N SER A 493 -2.73 -1.03 -10.12
CA SER A 493 -3.56 -0.11 -9.32
C SER A 493 -4.66 -0.87 -8.56
N GLY A 494 -5.44 -0.15 -7.76
CA GLY A 494 -6.67 -0.61 -7.12
C GLY A 494 -7.88 0.28 -7.47
N VAL A 495 -9.09 -0.27 -7.31
CA VAL A 495 -10.36 0.46 -7.46
C VAL A 495 -11.33 0.08 -6.35
N ILE A 496 -12.19 1.01 -5.95
CA ILE A 496 -13.28 0.79 -4.99
C ILE A 496 -14.60 1.25 -5.63
N PHE A 497 -15.51 0.33 -5.90
CA PHE A 497 -16.89 0.62 -6.26
C PHE A 497 -17.77 0.61 -5.01
N PHE A 498 -18.77 1.47 -4.97
CA PHE A 498 -19.70 1.59 -3.84
C PHE A 498 -21.11 1.94 -4.30
N ARG A 499 -22.12 1.43 -3.57
CA ARG A 499 -23.51 1.78 -3.83
C ARG A 499 -23.86 3.23 -3.43
N LYS A 500 -24.82 3.77 -4.16
CA LYS A 500 -25.46 5.09 -3.95
C LYS A 500 -26.98 4.93 -3.89
N GLY A 501 -27.69 6.00 -3.50
CA GLY A 501 -29.15 5.99 -3.37
C GLY A 501 -29.65 5.27 -2.12
N LEU A 502 -30.81 4.63 -2.20
CA LEU A 502 -31.48 3.97 -1.08
C LEU A 502 -30.78 2.66 -0.66
N ARG A 503 -30.44 2.52 0.63
CA ARG A 503 -29.89 1.28 1.24
C ARG A 503 -30.99 0.38 1.81
N SER A 504 -31.93 0.97 2.55
CA SER A 504 -33.00 0.24 3.22
C SER A 504 -34.16 1.16 3.60
N VAL A 505 -35.33 0.57 3.82
CA VAL A 505 -36.48 1.20 4.46
C VAL A 505 -36.77 0.42 5.74
N ASP A 506 -36.97 1.08 6.88
CA ASP A 506 -37.32 0.40 8.12
C ASP A 506 -38.82 0.04 8.18
N ALA A 507 -39.21 -0.74 9.20
CA ALA A 507 -40.60 -1.17 9.41
C ALA A 507 -41.60 -0.03 9.71
N LYS A 508 -41.14 1.23 9.79
CA LYS A 508 -41.95 2.45 9.95
C LYS A 508 -41.95 3.31 8.69
N GLY A 509 -41.39 2.82 7.57
CA GLY A 509 -41.30 3.55 6.30
C GLY A 509 -40.14 4.55 6.24
N LYS A 510 -39.21 4.54 7.22
CA LYS A 510 -38.08 5.48 7.20
C LYS A 510 -36.99 4.99 6.25
N GLU A 511 -36.75 5.76 5.20
CA GLU A 511 -35.63 5.54 4.29
C GLU A 511 -34.26 5.78 4.95
N THR A 512 -33.29 4.97 4.58
CA THR A 512 -31.87 5.13 4.89
C THR A 512 -31.07 5.07 3.60
N LEU A 513 -30.38 6.16 3.26
CA LEU A 513 -29.55 6.25 2.05
C LEU A 513 -28.13 5.73 2.31
N TYR A 514 -27.44 5.27 1.27
CA TYR A 514 -26.00 5.02 1.31
C TYR A 514 -25.23 6.34 1.45
N ASN A 515 -24.30 6.39 2.42
CA ASN A 515 -23.34 7.48 2.60
C ASN A 515 -21.90 7.10 2.14
N LEU A 516 -21.77 5.94 1.49
CA LEU A 516 -20.50 5.28 1.15
C LEU A 516 -19.56 6.16 0.32
N GLU A 517 -20.10 6.85 -0.68
CA GLU A 517 -19.32 7.72 -1.58
C GLU A 517 -18.49 8.76 -0.82
N SER A 518 -19.12 9.45 0.13
CA SER A 518 -18.48 10.49 0.93
C SER A 518 -17.41 9.91 1.86
N LEU A 519 -17.73 8.80 2.55
CA LEU A 519 -16.82 8.16 3.50
C LEU A 519 -15.60 7.53 2.82
N ILE A 520 -15.81 6.81 1.71
CA ILE A 520 -14.74 6.12 0.98
C ILE A 520 -13.82 7.13 0.29
N ASN A 521 -14.38 8.17 -0.35
CA ASN A 521 -13.56 9.19 -0.98
C ASN A 521 -12.72 9.94 0.06
N GLN A 522 -13.28 10.33 1.21
CA GLN A 522 -12.53 10.98 2.29
C GLN A 522 -11.45 10.06 2.91
N ALA A 523 -11.73 8.76 3.05
CA ALA A 523 -10.76 7.79 3.57
C ALA A 523 -9.59 7.56 2.59
N VAL A 524 -9.83 7.56 1.28
CA VAL A 524 -8.76 7.52 0.26
C VAL A 524 -7.96 8.82 0.31
N PHE A 525 -8.61 9.98 0.18
CA PHE A 525 -7.98 11.30 0.29
C PHE A 525 -8.93 12.29 0.99
N PRO A 526 -8.48 13.00 2.05
CA PRO A 526 -7.11 13.11 2.57
C PRO A 526 -6.73 12.05 3.63
N GLY A 527 -7.56 11.02 3.85
CA GLY A 527 -7.40 10.10 4.99
C GLY A 527 -6.16 9.20 4.96
N LEU A 528 -5.74 8.68 3.80
CA LEU A 528 -4.68 7.67 3.70
C LEU A 528 -3.66 7.91 2.58
N GLN A 529 -4.03 8.61 1.51
CA GLN A 529 -3.17 8.92 0.36
C GLN A 529 -2.98 10.43 0.18
N GLY A 530 -1.96 10.82 -0.58
CA GLY A 530 -1.75 12.18 -1.07
C GLY A 530 -2.18 12.29 -2.53
N GLY A 531 -1.33 12.87 -3.38
CA GLY A 531 -1.57 12.99 -4.82
C GLY A 531 -1.86 11.64 -5.52
N PRO A 532 -2.84 11.57 -6.43
CA PRO A 532 -3.15 10.35 -7.18
C PRO A 532 -2.12 10.07 -8.28
N HIS A 533 -1.90 8.78 -8.58
CA HIS A 533 -0.97 8.35 -9.62
C HIS A 533 -1.63 8.43 -11.01
N ASN A 534 -1.67 9.63 -11.60
CA ASN A 534 -2.41 9.91 -12.84
C ASN A 534 -1.96 9.04 -14.04
N HIS A 535 -0.66 8.72 -14.14
CA HIS A 535 -0.14 7.77 -15.14
C HIS A 535 -0.71 6.34 -14.96
N ALA A 536 -0.92 5.89 -13.72
CA ALA A 536 -1.58 4.63 -13.44
C ALA A 536 -3.07 4.70 -13.76
N ILE A 537 -3.76 5.80 -13.42
CA ILE A 537 -5.16 6.03 -13.79
C ILE A 537 -5.35 6.00 -15.32
N ALA A 538 -4.40 6.52 -16.11
CA ALA A 538 -4.39 6.39 -17.55
C ALA A 538 -4.25 4.92 -18.01
N GLY A 539 -3.30 4.16 -17.45
CA GLY A 539 -3.16 2.73 -17.72
C GLY A 539 -4.43 1.93 -17.38
N VAL A 540 -5.13 2.27 -16.29
CA VAL A 540 -6.43 1.68 -15.93
C VAL A 540 -7.51 2.08 -16.94
N ALA A 541 -7.60 3.34 -17.36
CA ALA A 541 -8.57 3.79 -18.35
C ALA A 541 -8.39 3.12 -19.73
N VAL A 542 -7.15 2.78 -20.11
CA VAL A 542 -6.85 1.97 -21.30
C VAL A 542 -7.27 0.52 -21.10
N ALA A 543 -6.91 -0.10 -19.97
CA ALA A 543 -7.27 -1.49 -19.67
C ALA A 543 -8.79 -1.70 -19.59
N LEU A 544 -9.54 -0.76 -19.01
CA LEU A 544 -11.00 -0.81 -18.96
C LEU A 544 -11.65 -0.69 -20.35
N LYS A 545 -11.07 0.11 -21.26
CA LYS A 545 -11.52 0.14 -22.67
C LYS A 545 -11.31 -1.24 -23.32
N GLN A 546 -10.18 -1.90 -23.05
CA GLN A 546 -9.88 -3.23 -23.56
C GLN A 546 -10.78 -4.31 -22.93
N ALA A 547 -11.16 -4.17 -21.66
CA ALA A 547 -12.03 -5.12 -20.97
C ALA A 547 -13.45 -5.23 -21.58
N MET A 548 -13.89 -4.20 -22.31
CA MET A 548 -15.21 -4.13 -22.94
C MET A 548 -15.25 -4.67 -24.39
N THR A 549 -14.15 -5.17 -24.95
CA THR A 549 -14.11 -5.63 -26.35
C THR A 549 -14.41 -7.13 -26.49
N PRO A 550 -14.97 -7.60 -27.63
CA PRO A 550 -15.31 -9.01 -27.80
C PRO A 550 -14.09 -9.94 -27.74
N GLU A 551 -12.90 -9.46 -28.13
CA GLU A 551 -11.64 -10.21 -28.03
C GLU A 551 -11.24 -10.43 -26.57
N PHE A 552 -11.53 -9.48 -25.67
CA PHE A 552 -11.32 -9.68 -24.23
C PHE A 552 -12.31 -10.67 -23.65
N LYS A 553 -13.58 -10.67 -24.10
CA LYS A 553 -14.54 -11.71 -23.68
C LYS A 553 -14.11 -13.11 -24.15
N ALA A 554 -13.68 -13.25 -25.41
CA ALA A 554 -13.13 -14.50 -25.94
C ALA A 554 -11.91 -14.97 -25.14
N TYR A 555 -10.97 -14.06 -24.83
CA TYR A 555 -9.84 -14.33 -23.94
C TYR A 555 -10.27 -14.87 -22.57
N GLN A 556 -11.26 -14.27 -21.90
CA GLN A 556 -11.71 -14.75 -20.59
C GLN A 556 -12.45 -16.09 -20.66
N MET A 557 -13.14 -16.40 -21.77
CA MET A 557 -13.70 -17.74 -22.01
C MET A 557 -12.58 -18.78 -22.14
N GLN A 558 -11.56 -18.48 -22.96
CA GLN A 558 -10.39 -19.34 -23.12
C GLN A 558 -9.63 -19.55 -21.81
N VAL A 559 -9.54 -18.52 -20.95
CA VAL A 559 -8.95 -18.63 -19.60
C VAL A 559 -9.67 -19.69 -18.75
N LEU A 560 -11.00 -19.75 -18.79
CA LEU A 560 -11.77 -20.78 -18.07
C LEU A 560 -11.55 -22.17 -18.67
N ASP A 561 -11.60 -22.32 -19.99
CA ASP A 561 -11.49 -23.62 -20.64
C ASP A 561 -10.07 -24.20 -20.57
N ASN A 562 -9.04 -23.35 -20.63
CA ASN A 562 -7.66 -23.72 -20.30
C ASN A 562 -7.50 -24.19 -18.85
N CYS A 563 -8.20 -23.56 -17.89
CA CYS A 563 -8.16 -23.99 -16.49
C CYS A 563 -8.81 -25.37 -16.30
N LYS A 564 -9.94 -25.63 -16.99
CA LYS A 564 -10.59 -26.95 -17.04
C LYS A 564 -9.66 -28.00 -17.65
N ALA A 565 -9.04 -27.71 -18.80
CA ALA A 565 -8.12 -28.61 -19.48
C ALA A 565 -6.92 -29.00 -18.60
N LEU A 566 -6.31 -28.02 -17.92
CA LEU A 566 -5.25 -28.23 -16.93
C LEU A 566 -5.73 -29.10 -15.75
N SER A 567 -6.93 -28.80 -15.22
CA SER A 567 -7.51 -29.53 -14.10
C SER A 567 -7.76 -31.00 -14.43
N SER A 568 -8.38 -31.29 -15.58
CA SER A 568 -8.65 -32.67 -16.01
C SER A 568 -7.35 -33.44 -16.25
N SER A 569 -6.41 -32.85 -16.98
CA SER A 569 -5.12 -33.50 -17.28
C SER A 569 -4.35 -33.89 -16.00
N LEU A 570 -4.39 -33.04 -14.97
CA LEU A 570 -3.76 -33.34 -13.68
C LEU A 570 -4.55 -34.39 -12.88
N ILE A 571 -5.87 -34.47 -13.02
CA ILE A 571 -6.68 -35.57 -12.47
C ILE A 571 -6.35 -36.90 -13.17
N ASP A 572 -6.13 -36.88 -14.49
CA ASP A 572 -5.74 -38.07 -15.28
C ASP A 572 -4.33 -38.57 -14.88
N PHE A 573 -3.39 -37.68 -14.58
CA PHE A 573 -2.12 -38.02 -13.91
C PHE A 573 -2.28 -38.43 -12.42
N GLY A 574 -3.51 -38.55 -11.92
CA GLY A 574 -3.84 -39.00 -10.57
C GLY A 574 -3.49 -38.01 -9.46
N TYR A 575 -3.47 -36.71 -9.74
CA TYR A 575 -3.37 -35.68 -8.70
C TYR A 575 -4.75 -35.33 -8.13
N LYS A 576 -4.79 -34.98 -6.85
CA LYS A 576 -6.02 -34.49 -6.21
C LYS A 576 -6.13 -32.97 -6.40
N ILE A 577 -7.24 -32.51 -6.97
CA ILE A 577 -7.59 -31.08 -7.02
C ILE A 577 -8.59 -30.80 -5.89
N VAL A 578 -8.38 -29.71 -5.12
CA VAL A 578 -9.29 -29.30 -4.05
C VAL A 578 -10.64 -28.86 -4.65
N THR A 579 -11.76 -29.25 -4.01
CA THR A 579 -13.12 -29.24 -4.57
C THR A 579 -13.33 -30.07 -5.84
N GLY A 580 -12.32 -30.86 -6.29
CA GLY A 580 -12.41 -31.69 -7.49
C GLY A 580 -12.34 -30.94 -8.83
N GLY A 581 -12.03 -29.65 -8.85
CA GLY A 581 -11.94 -28.86 -10.09
C GLY A 581 -12.01 -27.34 -9.88
N SER A 582 -12.46 -26.62 -10.92
CA SER A 582 -12.60 -25.17 -10.90
C SER A 582 -13.82 -24.68 -11.70
N ASP A 583 -14.40 -23.57 -11.25
CA ASP A 583 -15.37 -22.74 -11.97
C ASP A 583 -14.71 -21.47 -12.55
N ASN A 584 -13.43 -21.22 -12.23
CA ASN A 584 -12.73 -19.96 -12.51
C ASN A 584 -11.35 -20.20 -13.16
N HIS A 585 -10.42 -19.25 -13.03
CA HIS A 585 -9.12 -19.26 -13.71
C HIS A 585 -8.00 -19.97 -12.95
N LEU A 586 -8.26 -20.56 -11.78
CA LEU A 586 -7.25 -21.21 -10.95
C LEU A 586 -7.67 -22.57 -10.40
N ILE A 587 -6.67 -23.41 -10.10
CA ILE A 587 -6.79 -24.67 -9.37
C ILE A 587 -5.84 -24.69 -8.16
N LEU A 588 -6.21 -25.48 -7.15
CA LEU A 588 -5.36 -25.84 -6.02
C LEU A 588 -5.15 -27.35 -6.02
N LEU A 589 -3.93 -27.77 -6.32
CA LEU A 589 -3.51 -29.17 -6.37
C LEU A 589 -2.95 -29.59 -5.00
N ASP A 590 -3.40 -30.72 -4.46
CA ASP A 590 -3.07 -31.27 -3.15
C ASP A 590 -2.07 -32.44 -3.31
N LEU A 591 -0.79 -32.22 -2.96
CA LEU A 591 0.29 -33.20 -3.17
C LEU A 591 0.32 -34.32 -2.12
N ARG A 592 -0.54 -34.29 -1.09
CA ARG A 592 -0.53 -35.29 0.00
C ARG A 592 -0.74 -36.71 -0.52
N ASN A 593 -1.53 -36.89 -1.59
CA ASN A 593 -1.75 -38.21 -2.20
C ASN A 593 -0.54 -38.75 -3.01
N LYS A 594 0.46 -37.91 -3.31
CA LYS A 594 1.73 -38.31 -3.94
C LYS A 594 2.89 -38.43 -2.94
N GLY A 595 2.70 -38.02 -1.68
CA GLY A 595 3.72 -38.12 -0.63
C GLY A 595 4.81 -37.02 -0.67
N THR A 596 4.51 -35.85 -1.23
CA THR A 596 5.40 -34.67 -1.19
C THR A 596 4.64 -33.39 -0.81
N ASP A 597 5.30 -32.24 -0.78
CA ASP A 597 4.73 -30.95 -0.40
C ASP A 597 5.06 -29.84 -1.41
N GLY A 598 4.23 -28.80 -1.42
CA GLY A 598 4.39 -27.67 -2.35
C GLY A 598 5.68 -26.90 -2.14
N GLY A 599 6.26 -26.93 -0.93
CA GLY A 599 7.54 -26.31 -0.62
C GLY A 599 8.72 -26.91 -1.39
N ARG A 600 8.70 -28.22 -1.61
CA ARG A 600 9.67 -28.94 -2.46
C ARG A 600 9.34 -28.79 -3.95
N ALA A 601 8.10 -29.06 -4.32
CA ALA A 601 7.69 -29.09 -5.73
C ALA A 601 7.84 -27.72 -6.43
N GLU A 602 7.51 -26.62 -5.74
CA GLU A 602 7.74 -25.25 -6.25
C GLU A 602 9.20 -25.02 -6.67
N LYS A 603 10.18 -25.52 -5.90
CA LYS A 603 11.61 -25.30 -6.16
C LYS A 603 12.15 -26.13 -7.33
N VAL A 604 11.56 -27.29 -7.63
CA VAL A 604 11.91 -28.06 -8.83
C VAL A 604 11.28 -27.44 -10.07
N LEU A 605 10.00 -27.04 -9.98
CA LEU A 605 9.28 -26.38 -11.08
C LEU A 605 9.94 -25.04 -11.45
N GLU A 606 10.29 -24.20 -10.47
CA GLU A 606 11.04 -22.95 -10.67
C GLU A 606 12.38 -23.16 -11.38
N ALA A 607 13.14 -24.20 -11.01
CA ALA A 607 14.40 -24.55 -11.67
C ALA A 607 14.19 -24.97 -13.14
N CYS A 608 13.07 -25.66 -13.42
CA CYS A 608 12.62 -26.06 -14.76
C CYS A 608 11.89 -24.94 -15.54
N ALA A 609 12.00 -23.67 -15.11
CA ALA A 609 11.34 -22.51 -15.71
C ALA A 609 9.79 -22.50 -15.67
N ILE A 610 9.18 -23.28 -14.76
CA ILE A 610 7.73 -23.32 -14.52
C ILE A 610 7.41 -22.51 -13.25
N ALA A 611 6.95 -21.27 -13.41
CA ALA A 611 6.66 -20.38 -12.30
C ALA A 611 5.26 -20.66 -11.72
N CYS A 612 5.21 -21.01 -10.44
CA CYS A 612 3.98 -21.28 -9.69
C CYS A 612 4.17 -20.88 -8.22
N ASN A 613 3.16 -21.04 -7.37
CA ASN A 613 3.33 -20.86 -5.93
C ASN A 613 2.77 -22.02 -5.12
N LYS A 614 3.51 -22.43 -4.08
CA LYS A 614 2.97 -23.25 -3.00
C LYS A 614 1.83 -22.55 -2.27
N ASN A 615 0.84 -23.30 -1.85
CA ASN A 615 -0.33 -22.82 -1.12
C ASN A 615 -0.78 -23.89 -0.13
N THR A 616 -1.29 -23.47 1.03
CA THR A 616 -1.94 -24.39 1.96
C THR A 616 -3.15 -25.05 1.31
N CYS A 617 -3.42 -26.29 1.68
CA CYS A 617 -4.67 -26.99 1.39
C CYS A 617 -5.52 -27.09 2.67
N PRO A 618 -6.86 -27.24 2.54
CA PRO A 618 -7.71 -27.56 3.67
C PRO A 618 -7.20 -28.80 4.43
N GLY A 619 -7.22 -28.74 5.76
CA GLY A 619 -6.61 -29.75 6.64
C GLY A 619 -5.09 -29.66 6.86
N ASP A 620 -4.39 -28.67 6.29
CA ASP A 620 -2.96 -28.48 6.58
C ASP A 620 -2.71 -28.02 8.01
N LYS A 621 -1.91 -28.80 8.76
CA LYS A 621 -1.60 -28.54 10.17
C LYS A 621 -0.61 -27.39 10.39
N SER A 622 -0.03 -26.82 9.34
CA SER A 622 0.93 -25.71 9.44
C SER A 622 1.10 -24.95 8.13
N ALA A 623 0.87 -23.63 8.17
CA ALA A 623 1.14 -22.73 7.04
C ALA A 623 2.64 -22.62 6.67
N LEU A 624 3.55 -23.16 7.49
CA LEU A 624 5.00 -23.20 7.18
C LEU A 624 5.41 -24.40 6.31
N ARG A 625 4.56 -25.41 6.15
CA ARG A 625 4.74 -26.50 5.18
C ARG A 625 3.43 -26.74 4.41
N PRO A 626 3.09 -25.84 3.47
CA PRO A 626 1.90 -25.97 2.63
C PRO A 626 1.97 -27.24 1.76
N SER A 627 0.89 -28.00 1.74
CA SER A 627 0.79 -29.25 0.98
C SER A 627 0.56 -29.06 -0.51
N GLY A 628 0.07 -27.89 -0.94
CA GLY A 628 -0.44 -27.71 -2.29
C GLY A 628 0.38 -26.77 -3.18
N LEU A 629 0.02 -26.80 -4.46
CA LEU A 629 0.44 -25.82 -5.48
C LEU A 629 -0.79 -25.13 -6.05
N ARG A 630 -0.73 -23.81 -6.21
CA ARG A 630 -1.74 -23.01 -6.90
C ARG A 630 -1.25 -22.72 -8.32
N PHE A 631 -2.05 -23.11 -9.30
CA PHE A 631 -1.81 -22.80 -10.72
C PHE A 631 -2.99 -22.01 -11.28
N GLY A 632 -2.76 -21.16 -12.28
CA GLY A 632 -3.81 -20.47 -13.02
C GLY A 632 -3.43 -20.15 -14.46
N SER A 633 -4.45 -20.04 -15.31
CA SER A 633 -4.33 -19.86 -16.76
C SER A 633 -4.15 -18.44 -17.33
N PRO A 634 -4.40 -17.30 -16.63
CA PRO A 634 -4.49 -15.98 -17.28
C PRO A 634 -3.27 -15.51 -18.08
N ALA A 635 -2.05 -15.72 -17.55
CA ALA A 635 -0.82 -15.22 -18.17
C ALA A 635 -0.48 -15.97 -19.46
N LEU A 636 -0.46 -17.31 -19.42
CA LEU A 636 -0.22 -18.15 -20.60
C LEU A 636 -1.34 -18.02 -21.65
N THR A 637 -2.61 -17.88 -21.23
CA THR A 637 -3.70 -17.60 -22.18
C THR A 637 -3.53 -16.23 -22.85
N SER A 638 -2.93 -15.23 -22.18
CA SER A 638 -2.58 -13.95 -22.81
C SER A 638 -1.44 -14.06 -23.84
N ARG A 639 -0.70 -15.16 -23.84
CA ARG A 639 0.30 -15.52 -24.87
C ARG A 639 -0.30 -16.37 -26.00
N GLY A 640 -1.60 -16.68 -25.96
CA GLY A 640 -2.29 -17.44 -27.00
C GLY A 640 -2.23 -18.96 -26.85
N MET A 641 -1.91 -19.49 -25.67
CA MET A 641 -2.03 -20.93 -25.39
C MET A 641 -3.49 -21.37 -25.29
N GLU A 642 -3.82 -22.51 -25.87
CA GLU A 642 -5.16 -23.12 -25.90
C GLU A 642 -5.23 -24.45 -25.10
N GLN A 643 -6.35 -25.17 -25.16
CA GLN A 643 -6.63 -26.31 -24.27
C GLN A 643 -5.59 -27.44 -24.43
N ASP A 644 -5.09 -27.68 -25.64
CA ASP A 644 -4.06 -28.70 -25.91
C ASP A 644 -2.67 -28.29 -25.41
N ASP A 645 -2.33 -27.00 -25.46
CA ASP A 645 -1.14 -26.46 -24.82
C ASP A 645 -1.18 -26.68 -23.31
N PHE A 646 -2.36 -26.45 -22.69
CA PHE A 646 -2.53 -26.69 -21.25
C PHE A 646 -2.47 -28.19 -20.86
N LYS A 647 -2.73 -29.13 -21.78
CA LYS A 647 -2.40 -30.57 -21.59
C LYS A 647 -0.87 -30.77 -21.59
N LYS A 648 -0.13 -30.14 -22.50
CA LYS A 648 1.34 -30.22 -22.53
C LYS A 648 1.98 -29.55 -21.31
N VAL A 649 1.41 -28.45 -20.82
CA VAL A 649 1.79 -27.83 -19.54
C VAL A 649 1.53 -28.77 -18.35
N ALA A 650 0.43 -29.53 -18.35
CA ALA A 650 0.17 -30.54 -17.33
C ALA A 650 1.23 -31.67 -17.33
N GLU A 651 1.70 -32.12 -18.50
CA GLU A 651 2.80 -33.08 -18.63
C GLU A 651 4.11 -32.53 -18.03
N PHE A 652 4.46 -31.27 -18.34
CA PHE A 652 5.65 -30.63 -17.75
C PHE A 652 5.56 -30.47 -16.23
N ILE A 653 4.40 -30.10 -15.70
CA ILE A 653 4.14 -30.08 -14.23
C ILE A 653 4.30 -31.47 -13.63
N HIS A 654 3.72 -32.49 -14.27
CA HIS A 654 3.81 -33.89 -13.83
C HIS A 654 5.27 -34.34 -13.74
N ARG A 655 6.05 -34.17 -14.80
CA ARG A 655 7.49 -34.50 -14.87
C ARG A 655 8.32 -33.77 -13.80
N GLY A 656 8.02 -32.50 -13.52
CA GLY A 656 8.66 -31.73 -12.44
C GLY A 656 8.33 -32.27 -11.04
N ILE A 657 7.11 -32.75 -10.82
CA ILE A 657 6.72 -33.39 -9.55
C ILE A 657 7.30 -34.81 -9.43
N GLU A 658 7.45 -35.56 -10.53
CA GLU A 658 8.18 -36.84 -10.53
C GLU A 658 9.65 -36.65 -10.14
N LEU A 659 10.32 -35.64 -10.71
CA LEU A 659 11.68 -35.27 -10.31
C LEU A 659 11.75 -34.83 -8.84
N THR A 660 10.73 -34.10 -8.36
CA THR A 660 10.60 -33.77 -6.91
C THR A 660 10.56 -35.03 -6.05
N LEU A 661 9.83 -36.06 -6.46
CA LEU A 661 9.76 -37.34 -5.75
C LEU A 661 11.07 -38.13 -5.85
N GLU A 662 11.78 -38.07 -6.97
CA GLU A 662 13.10 -38.70 -7.13
C GLU A 662 14.13 -38.10 -6.15
N VAL A 663 14.26 -36.76 -6.13
CA VAL A 663 15.14 -36.03 -5.20
C VAL A 663 14.74 -36.27 -3.75
N GLN A 664 13.44 -36.38 -3.45
CA GLN A 664 12.98 -36.67 -2.09
C GLN A 664 13.29 -38.12 -1.66
N ARG A 665 13.32 -39.09 -2.59
CA ARG A 665 13.62 -40.50 -2.32
C ARG A 665 15.12 -40.79 -2.15
N SER A 666 16.02 -39.95 -2.68
CA SER A 666 17.46 -40.10 -2.49
C SER A 666 18.00 -39.49 -1.19
N LEU A 667 17.12 -38.99 -0.32
CA LEU A 667 17.47 -38.30 0.94
C LEU A 667 16.83 -39.00 2.15
N ASP A 668 17.34 -38.71 3.34
CA ASP A 668 16.73 -39.17 4.59
C ASP A 668 15.28 -38.67 4.70
N PRO A 669 14.30 -39.50 5.14
CA PRO A 669 12.90 -39.09 5.28
C PRO A 669 12.65 -37.87 6.19
N LYS A 670 13.61 -37.48 7.05
CA LYS A 670 13.57 -36.31 7.92
C LYS A 670 14.29 -35.08 7.33
N ALA A 671 14.93 -35.22 6.16
CA ALA A 671 15.70 -34.16 5.51
C ALA A 671 14.89 -32.85 5.40
N THR A 672 15.55 -31.73 5.70
CA THR A 672 14.96 -30.40 5.64
C THR A 672 14.81 -29.92 4.19
N LEU A 673 14.00 -28.89 3.99
CA LEU A 673 13.90 -28.22 2.69
C LEU A 673 15.27 -27.63 2.24
N LYS A 674 16.15 -27.29 3.18
CA LYS A 674 17.51 -26.81 2.88
C LYS A 674 18.37 -27.92 2.28
N GLU A 675 18.32 -29.14 2.83
CA GLU A 675 19.05 -30.29 2.30
C GLU A 675 18.47 -30.74 0.95
N PHE A 676 17.15 -30.72 0.79
CA PHE A 676 16.49 -30.97 -0.50
C PHE A 676 16.96 -29.99 -1.60
N ILE A 677 17.00 -28.68 -1.29
CA ILE A 677 17.51 -27.66 -2.23
C ILE A 677 19.01 -27.87 -2.50
N GLN A 678 19.80 -28.31 -1.52
CA GLN A 678 21.22 -28.60 -1.71
C GLN A 678 21.48 -29.84 -2.57
N ALA A 679 20.64 -30.88 -2.49
CA ALA A 679 20.69 -32.03 -3.38
C ALA A 679 20.37 -31.63 -4.83
N LEU A 680 19.22 -30.98 -5.03
CA LEU A 680 18.77 -30.46 -6.33
C LEU A 680 19.79 -29.54 -7.03
N SER A 681 20.57 -28.78 -6.24
CA SER A 681 21.55 -27.81 -6.75
C SER A 681 23.00 -28.31 -6.78
N LYS A 682 23.28 -29.58 -6.46
CA LYS A 682 24.65 -30.14 -6.44
C LYS A 682 24.81 -31.55 -7.02
N GLU A 683 23.78 -32.37 -7.01
CA GLU A 683 23.86 -33.72 -7.58
C GLU A 683 23.65 -33.64 -9.09
N GLU A 684 24.72 -33.92 -9.84
CA GLU A 684 24.81 -33.77 -11.31
C GLU A 684 23.64 -34.42 -12.06
N LYS A 685 23.25 -35.66 -11.68
CA LYS A 685 22.05 -36.35 -12.20
C LYS A 685 20.77 -35.51 -12.13
N PHE A 686 20.57 -34.74 -11.06
CA PHE A 686 19.38 -33.91 -10.86
C PHE A 686 19.51 -32.59 -11.59
N GLN A 687 20.71 -32.01 -11.65
CA GLN A 687 20.99 -30.84 -12.49
C GLN A 687 20.73 -31.14 -13.98
N GLN A 688 21.16 -32.31 -14.46
CA GLN A 688 20.87 -32.75 -15.83
C GLN A 688 19.37 -32.93 -16.06
N ARG A 689 18.65 -33.66 -15.20
CA ARG A 689 17.18 -33.80 -15.33
C ARG A 689 16.44 -32.47 -15.27
N VAL A 690 16.90 -31.49 -14.48
CA VAL A 690 16.38 -30.12 -14.51
C VAL A 690 16.66 -29.45 -15.85
N ALA A 691 17.89 -29.54 -16.36
CA ALA A 691 18.30 -28.93 -17.63
C ALA A 691 17.52 -29.50 -18.83
N ASP A 692 17.28 -30.81 -18.86
CA ASP A 692 16.53 -31.50 -19.91
C ASP A 692 15.07 -31.00 -19.95
N ILE A 693 14.37 -31.04 -18.80
CA ILE A 693 12.99 -30.55 -18.68
C ILE A 693 12.93 -29.05 -18.99
N ARG A 694 13.89 -28.27 -18.49
CA ARG A 694 13.97 -26.83 -18.73
C ARG A 694 14.13 -26.51 -20.22
N ALA A 695 15.00 -27.21 -20.94
CA ALA A 695 15.22 -26.99 -22.36
C ALA A 695 13.94 -27.24 -23.18
N GLU A 696 13.18 -28.29 -22.86
CA GLU A 696 11.87 -28.54 -23.49
C GLU A 696 10.82 -27.47 -23.11
N VAL A 697 10.79 -27.03 -21.85
CA VAL A 697 9.88 -25.98 -21.37
C VAL A 697 10.18 -24.64 -22.04
N GLU A 698 11.45 -24.22 -22.11
CA GLU A 698 11.88 -22.98 -22.76
C GLU A 698 11.67 -23.03 -24.28
N ALA A 699 11.93 -24.19 -24.93
CA ALA A 699 11.64 -24.39 -26.35
C ALA A 699 10.13 -24.42 -26.67
N PHE A 700 9.28 -24.87 -25.74
CA PHE A 700 7.83 -24.81 -25.88
C PHE A 700 7.31 -23.38 -25.66
N ALA A 701 7.63 -22.76 -24.54
CA ALA A 701 7.20 -21.40 -24.21
C ALA A 701 7.71 -20.35 -25.21
N GLY A 702 8.89 -20.55 -25.80
CA GLY A 702 9.47 -19.67 -26.83
C GLY A 702 8.69 -19.59 -28.15
N GLN A 703 7.74 -20.50 -28.40
CA GLN A 703 6.91 -20.49 -29.62
C GLN A 703 5.78 -19.46 -29.57
N PHE A 704 5.40 -19.02 -28.37
CA PHE A 704 4.24 -18.15 -28.15
C PHE A 704 4.63 -16.67 -28.09
N PRO A 705 3.81 -15.74 -28.62
CA PRO A 705 4.07 -14.31 -28.51
C PRO A 705 4.19 -13.84 -27.05
N MET A 706 4.92 -12.76 -26.83
CA MET A 706 5.11 -12.14 -25.52
C MET A 706 4.48 -10.73 -25.52
N PRO A 707 3.32 -10.52 -24.86
CA PRO A 707 2.66 -9.22 -24.81
C PRO A 707 3.50 -8.17 -24.04
N GLY A 708 3.66 -6.99 -24.63
CA GLY A 708 4.41 -5.88 -24.02
C GLY A 708 4.92 -4.88 -25.05
N LEU A 709 6.01 -4.18 -24.73
CA LEU A 709 6.76 -3.37 -25.69
C LEU A 709 7.58 -4.29 -26.64
N PRO A 710 7.94 -3.86 -27.86
CA PRO A 710 8.73 -4.70 -28.78
C PRO A 710 10.18 -4.87 -28.30
N GLU A 711 10.89 -3.76 -28.11
CA GLU A 711 12.15 -3.69 -27.38
C GLU A 711 11.89 -3.18 -25.95
N LEU A 712 12.56 -3.81 -24.97
CA LEU A 712 12.26 -3.71 -23.52
C LEU A 712 10.75 -3.73 -23.20
#